data_AF-A0A226D146-F1
#
_entry.id   AF-A0A226D146-F1
#
_cell.length_a   1.000
_cell.length_b   1.000
_cell.length_c   1.000
_cell.angle_alpha   90.00
_cell.angle_beta   90.00
_cell.angle_gamma   90.00
#
_symmetry.space_group_name_H-M   'P 1'
#
loop_
_entity.id
_entity.type
_entity.pdbx_description
1 polymer ?
#
loop_
_entity_poly.entity_id
_entity_poly.type
_entity_poly.pdbx_seq_one_letter_code
_entity_poly.pdbx_strand_id
1 'polypeptide(L)'
;MFHVSTELDRNDFTWSRKVRKRFYLFGDIMLIIIITTKQRQEFNDFVPFVLPALYNTYVVMVSYLEKDKRSMEICGMPQNSFALTSWAACRRIIDWDKRLDIVSRWNNPSVFATLQSFEDMNFNKSLPSTIINPFDRKENYNMDRWIAFIFSIINITAKHRYASHYIIESPHLELGYKLGDEDFINSETAGAVDNIKPFIPVIMRATGFQYLACYRQRYKTFAIYISPFKSELWLTLLITLVLLISLSLMYKYFTYISFCAWIFVLATLFEETCPVSKQIESTSHFRLTFGSWCLMSVILTNCYSGLMISELNAPLPSFQPRTFSDLICSKLSVNQTNTIPNMFDAVENSTPTDILNMFMQIGNYLTLLTHPVVNQRNNPYRRNECFGLYSIPAKKRFVRPSDAHPEFLGYLIDEIFLSANIKWLRNPFFDKQLNLMVKLFWPIHSHHPRKFNFTWSNFNMTQLRQSIETELVECGKTVFIARSEDLQTEYNFLSSKYPWHKFYRGKEVLHETLTGVVFRFTRNSKLSFYYKSLVETGIQGRVEQEIASRANLHRDPVASESMKNFKEIKSGDSIQLNGAFSTFLIVWSAAVAISLPAFVFEVRNSIYVGIKFAVCIACFKFIKGCNRFRTKCVQSKQKRRYY
;
A
#
# COMPACT_ATOMS: atom_id res chain seq x y z
N MET A 1 20.31 6.58 11.24
CA MET A 1 20.71 7.74 10.41
C MET A 1 19.56 8.74 10.50
N PHE A 2 19.78 9.93 11.07
CA PHE A 2 18.70 10.91 11.29
C PHE A 2 18.37 11.62 9.98
N HIS A 3 17.13 11.51 9.50
CA HIS A 3 16.66 12.34 8.38
C HIS A 3 15.94 13.56 8.98
N VAL A 4 16.53 14.75 8.84
CA VAL A 4 15.90 16.01 9.23
C VAL A 4 15.02 16.47 8.05
N SER A 5 13.70 16.49 8.21
CA SER A 5 12.80 17.02 7.19
C SER A 5 12.40 18.47 7.50
N THR A 6 12.90 19.37 6.63
CA THR A 6 12.41 20.72 6.28
C THR A 6 12.14 21.77 7.37
N GLU A 7 12.85 22.88 7.21
CA GLU A 7 12.63 24.19 7.83
C GLU A 7 11.56 24.95 7.01
N LEU A 8 10.37 25.14 7.57
CA LEU A 8 9.31 25.98 6.98
C LEU A 8 9.39 27.38 7.61
N ASP A 9 10.23 28.25 7.05
CA ASP A 9 10.23 29.67 7.38
C ASP A 9 9.17 30.39 6.51
N ARG A 10 8.02 30.71 7.11
CA ARG A 10 7.08 31.68 6.54
C ARG A 10 7.22 32.99 7.30
N ASN A 11 7.66 34.03 6.57
CA ASN A 11 7.80 35.39 7.04
C ASN A 11 6.43 36.03 7.24
N ASP A 12 5.99 36.17 8.49
CA ASP A 12 5.14 37.27 8.91
C ASP A 12 5.76 37.89 10.18
N PHE A 13 6.06 39.19 10.08
CA PHE A 13 6.83 39.97 11.04
C PHE A 13 5.87 40.69 11.99
N THR A 14 5.49 40.03 13.08
CA THR A 14 5.04 40.70 14.31
C THR A 14 5.77 40.05 15.48
N TRP A 15 6.16 40.84 16.49
CA TRP A 15 7.00 40.47 17.64
C TRP A 15 6.33 39.48 18.63
N SER A 16 5.46 38.59 18.16
CA SER A 16 5.07 37.41 18.92
C SER A 16 6.26 36.44 18.98
N ARG A 17 6.72 36.10 20.19
CA ARG A 17 7.92 35.25 20.40
C ARG A 17 7.73 33.89 19.70
N LYS A 18 8.51 33.66 18.63
CA LYS A 18 8.39 32.47 17.75
C LYS A 18 8.69 31.18 18.52
N VAL A 19 7.67 30.33 18.68
CA VAL A 19 7.86 28.91 19.01
C VAL A 19 8.33 28.19 17.73
N ARG A 20 9.49 27.53 17.78
CA ARG A 20 10.01 26.73 16.66
C ARG A 20 9.77 25.26 16.95
N LYS A 21 9.20 24.53 15.99
CA LYS A 21 8.89 23.11 16.13
C LYS A 21 9.89 22.31 15.28
N ARG A 22 10.43 21.22 15.83
CA ARG A 22 11.28 20.30 15.07
C ARG A 22 10.84 18.87 15.31
N PHE A 23 10.62 18.16 14.21
CA PHE A 23 10.26 16.74 14.20
C PHE A 23 11.51 15.92 13.89
N TYR A 24 11.73 14.87 14.67
CA TYR A 24 12.86 13.96 14.50
C TYR A 24 12.34 12.54 14.40
N LEU A 25 12.68 11.84 13.33
CA LEU A 25 12.39 10.41 13.22
C LEU A 25 13.55 9.61 13.81
N PHE A 26 13.29 8.78 14.81
CA PHE A 26 14.25 7.88 15.45
C PHE A 26 13.72 6.44 15.40
N GLY A 27 14.13 5.68 14.38
CA GLY A 27 13.51 4.39 14.07
C GLY A 27 12.05 4.58 13.67
N ASP A 28 11.14 3.84 14.30
CA ASP A 28 9.69 3.94 14.09
C ASP A 28 9.01 4.97 15.02
N ILE A 29 9.79 5.69 15.85
CA ILE A 29 9.30 6.71 16.78
C ILE A 29 9.64 8.10 16.25
N MET A 30 8.64 8.93 16.04
CA MET A 30 8.71 10.37 15.75
C MET A 30 8.84 11.20 17.04
N LEU A 31 10.03 11.65 17.41
CA LEU A 31 10.20 12.62 18.50
C LEU A 31 9.75 14.02 18.05
N ILE A 32 8.86 14.65 18.82
CA ILE A 32 8.40 16.03 18.58
C ILE A 32 9.08 16.92 19.60
N ILE A 33 10.08 17.71 19.17
CA ILE A 33 10.74 18.67 20.05
C ILE A 33 10.15 20.06 19.78
N ILE A 34 9.42 20.56 20.78
CA ILE A 34 8.89 21.93 20.79
C ILE A 34 9.94 22.83 21.42
N ILE A 35 10.55 23.70 20.62
CA ILE A 35 11.57 24.63 21.07
C ILE A 35 10.90 25.99 21.27
N THR A 36 11.01 26.50 22.48
CA THR A 36 10.33 27.72 22.91
C THR A 36 11.33 28.62 23.60
N THR A 37 11.26 29.92 23.28
CA THR A 37 12.05 30.95 23.97
C THR A 37 11.39 31.43 25.26
N LYS A 38 10.19 30.93 25.57
CA LYS A 38 9.48 31.24 26.81
C LYS A 38 10.18 30.62 28.00
N GLN A 39 10.06 31.27 29.16
CA GLN A 39 10.51 30.71 30.43
C GLN A 39 9.47 29.73 30.98
N ARG A 40 9.89 28.82 31.87
CA ARG A 40 9.01 27.82 32.52
C ARG A 40 7.74 28.42 33.15
N GLN A 41 7.84 29.63 33.71
CA GLN A 41 6.71 30.31 34.36
C GLN A 41 5.66 30.81 33.37
N GLU A 42 6.08 31.18 32.15
CA GLU A 42 5.20 31.63 31.06
C GLU A 42 4.42 30.46 30.40
N PHE A 43 4.66 29.21 30.85
CA PHE A 43 3.95 28.02 30.39
C PHE A 43 2.69 27.70 31.18
N ASN A 44 2.50 28.29 32.36
CA ASN A 44 1.29 28.06 33.15
C ASN A 44 0.03 28.62 32.47
N ASP A 45 0.19 29.64 31.61
CA ASP A 45 -0.89 30.24 30.81
C ASP A 45 -1.02 29.59 29.43
N PHE A 46 -0.26 28.53 29.15
CA PHE A 46 -0.24 27.89 27.84
C PHE A 46 -1.47 26.98 27.70
N VAL A 47 -2.30 27.23 26.67
CA VAL A 47 -3.53 26.47 26.38
C VAL A 47 -3.21 24.96 26.33
N PRO A 48 -4.01 24.09 26.98
CA PRO A 48 -3.77 22.66 27.00
C PRO A 48 -3.60 22.12 25.57
N PHE A 49 -2.44 21.52 25.31
CA PHE A 49 -2.18 20.86 24.03
C PHE A 49 -2.98 19.56 23.99
N VAL A 50 -3.97 19.50 23.10
CA VAL A 50 -4.55 18.21 22.73
C VAL A 50 -3.61 17.54 21.75
N LEU A 51 -2.91 16.52 22.24
CA LEU A 51 -2.11 15.62 21.42
C LEU A 51 -3.05 14.67 20.65
N PRO A 52 -2.85 14.46 19.34
CA PRO A 52 -3.69 13.55 18.57
C PRO A 52 -3.41 12.12 19.01
N ALA A 53 -4.42 11.26 18.85
CA ALA A 53 -4.44 9.83 19.10
C ALA A 53 -3.47 8.98 18.24
N LEU A 54 -2.28 9.50 17.94
CA LEU A 54 -1.24 8.82 17.17
C LEU A 54 -0.34 8.05 18.13
N TYR A 55 -0.95 7.06 18.78
CA TYR A 55 -0.41 6.33 19.93
C TYR A 55 0.96 5.67 19.66
N ASN A 56 1.83 5.67 20.68
CA ASN A 56 3.16 5.04 20.72
C ASN A 56 4.23 5.52 19.72
N THR A 57 3.90 6.47 18.83
CA THR A 57 4.83 6.91 17.79
C THR A 57 5.51 8.24 18.10
N TYR A 58 5.23 8.93 19.20
CA TYR A 58 5.96 10.18 19.50
C TYR A 58 6.20 10.47 20.97
N VAL A 59 7.37 11.07 21.26
CA VAL A 59 7.65 11.69 22.57
C VAL A 59 7.68 13.19 22.35
N VAL A 60 6.83 13.93 23.06
CA VAL A 60 6.87 15.38 23.03
C VAL A 60 7.89 15.84 24.05
N MET A 61 8.88 16.59 23.59
CA MET A 61 9.87 17.21 24.44
C MET A 61 9.75 18.72 24.30
N VAL A 62 9.60 19.42 25.42
CA VAL A 62 9.56 20.88 25.41
C VAL A 62 10.91 21.37 25.90
N SER A 63 11.56 22.19 25.08
CA SER A 63 12.83 22.84 25.40
C SER A 63 12.57 24.31 25.68
N TYR A 64 12.67 24.74 26.93
CA TYR A 64 12.51 26.15 27.31
C TYR A 64 13.83 26.78 27.77
N LEU A 65 13.89 28.11 27.70
CA LEU A 65 15.04 28.89 28.11
C LEU A 65 15.06 29.02 29.65
N GLU A 66 16.18 28.65 30.27
CA GLU A 66 16.35 28.82 31.72
C GLU A 66 16.55 30.31 32.07
N LYS A 67 16.43 30.67 33.37
CA LYS A 67 16.55 32.05 33.85
C LYS A 67 17.86 32.72 33.44
N ASP A 68 18.92 31.93 33.24
CA ASP A 68 20.25 32.40 32.83
C ASP A 68 20.35 32.82 31.35
N LYS A 69 19.29 32.59 30.56
CA LYS A 69 19.20 32.84 29.11
C LYS A 69 20.26 32.14 28.26
N ARG A 70 21.06 31.24 28.82
CA ARG A 70 22.19 30.57 28.14
C ARG A 70 22.01 29.06 28.07
N SER A 71 21.27 28.49 29.01
CA SER A 71 20.97 27.07 29.03
C SER A 71 19.50 26.81 28.69
N MET A 72 19.26 25.66 28.08
CA MET A 72 17.92 25.18 27.78
C MET A 72 17.63 23.96 28.62
N GLU A 73 16.43 23.86 29.16
CA GLU A 73 15.99 22.65 29.86
C GLU A 73 15.03 21.91 28.92
N ILE A 74 15.36 20.67 28.60
CA ILE A 74 14.47 19.78 27.84
C ILE A 74 13.75 18.88 28.81
N CYS A 75 12.43 19.02 28.84
CA CYS A 75 11.53 18.18 29.63
C CYS A 75 10.74 17.28 28.69
N GLY A 76 10.57 16.02 29.06
CA GLY A 76 9.65 15.15 28.36
C GLY A 76 8.25 15.34 28.92
N MET A 77 7.28 15.50 28.02
CA MET A 77 5.88 15.59 28.38
C MET A 77 5.29 14.18 28.32
N PRO A 78 4.69 13.69 29.42
CA PRO A 78 3.92 12.46 29.36
C PRO A 78 2.74 12.64 28.40
N GLN A 79 2.47 11.66 27.53
CA GLN A 79 1.39 11.75 26.53
C GLN A 79 0.00 11.94 27.14
N ASN A 80 -0.15 11.62 28.44
CA ASN A 80 -1.44 11.56 29.13
C ASN A 80 -1.85 12.85 29.86
N SER A 81 -1.01 13.89 29.96
CA SER A 81 -1.38 15.09 30.72
C SER A 81 -2.06 16.14 29.82
N PHE A 82 -3.39 16.19 29.83
CA PHE A 82 -4.14 17.30 29.22
C PHE A 82 -3.84 18.65 29.90
N ALA A 83 -3.43 18.63 31.18
CA ALA A 83 -2.96 19.81 31.92
C ALA A 83 -1.43 19.82 32.03
N LEU A 84 -0.80 20.95 31.67
CA LEU A 84 0.65 21.22 31.65
C LEU A 84 1.36 21.19 33.03
N THR A 85 0.76 20.58 34.05
CA THR A 85 1.20 20.74 35.44
C THR A 85 2.32 19.78 35.85
N SER A 86 2.52 18.66 35.15
CA SER A 86 3.56 17.67 35.49
C SER A 86 4.58 17.47 34.36
N TRP A 87 5.77 18.04 34.52
CA TRP A 87 6.92 17.79 33.66
C TRP A 87 7.69 16.57 34.16
N ALA A 88 7.92 15.57 33.31
CA ALA A 88 8.69 14.39 33.67
C ALA A 88 10.14 14.50 33.16
N ALA A 89 11.09 14.18 34.04
CA ALA A 89 12.49 13.95 33.71
C ALA A 89 13.19 15.07 32.88
N CYS A 90 13.08 16.31 33.35
CA CYS A 90 13.80 17.44 32.74
C CYS A 90 15.33 17.26 32.81
N ARG A 91 16.03 17.61 31.73
CA ARG A 91 17.50 17.67 31.69
C ARG A 91 17.95 19.00 31.12
N ARG A 92 18.91 19.61 31.81
CA ARG A 92 19.58 20.82 31.35
C ARG A 92 20.55 20.51 30.21
N ILE A 93 20.51 21.34 29.18
CA ILE A 93 21.33 21.29 27.97
C ILE A 93 22.06 22.61 27.84
N ILE A 94 23.37 22.54 28.04
CA ILE A 94 24.28 23.69 27.91
C ILE A 94 24.75 23.82 26.46
N ASP A 95 24.97 22.68 25.80
CA ASP A 95 25.41 22.59 24.41
C ASP A 95 24.29 22.02 23.55
N TRP A 96 23.71 22.88 22.70
CA TRP A 96 22.58 22.52 21.87
C TRP A 96 22.87 21.35 20.95
N ASP A 97 24.10 21.19 20.47
CA ASP A 97 24.46 20.13 19.52
C ASP A 97 24.46 18.74 20.17
N LYS A 98 24.58 18.68 21.51
CA LYS A 98 24.46 17.42 22.28
C LYS A 98 23.02 17.02 22.59
N ARG A 99 22.01 17.80 22.19
CA ARG A 99 20.60 17.53 22.55
C ARG A 99 20.11 16.15 22.13
N LEU A 100 20.46 15.71 20.92
CA LEU A 100 20.03 14.39 20.41
C LEU A 100 20.70 13.25 21.17
N ASP A 101 21.95 13.43 21.58
CA ASP A 101 22.71 12.47 22.38
C ASP A 101 22.22 12.43 23.84
N ILE A 102 21.75 13.55 24.38
CA ILE A 102 21.11 13.60 25.71
C ILE A 102 19.75 12.89 25.67
N VAL A 103 18.97 13.13 24.62
CA VAL A 103 17.65 12.51 24.39
C VAL A 103 17.77 11.01 24.13
N SER A 104 18.74 10.57 23.32
CA SER A 104 18.94 9.14 23.04
C SER A 104 19.42 8.34 24.25
N ARG A 105 20.06 9.01 25.23
CA ARG A 105 20.49 8.42 26.51
C ARG A 105 19.45 8.52 27.64
N TRP A 106 18.22 8.95 27.35
CA TRP A 106 17.14 8.82 28.33
C TRP A 106 16.84 7.34 28.56
N ASN A 107 17.25 6.84 29.73
CA ASN A 107 17.31 5.42 30.10
C ASN A 107 15.95 4.67 30.14
N ASN A 108 14.85 5.25 29.67
CA ASN A 108 13.63 4.50 29.35
C ASN A 108 12.64 5.37 28.57
N PRO A 109 12.32 5.07 27.30
CA PRO A 109 11.16 5.67 26.63
C PRO A 109 9.83 5.29 27.32
N SER A 110 9.82 4.25 28.15
CA SER A 110 8.69 3.83 28.99
C SER A 110 8.36 4.77 30.16
N VAL A 111 9.18 5.80 30.43
CA VAL A 111 8.89 6.82 31.46
C VAL A 111 7.82 7.83 30.99
N PHE A 112 7.58 7.94 29.68
CA PHE A 112 6.61 8.90 29.11
C PHE A 112 5.24 8.29 28.77
N ALA A 113 5.10 6.98 28.89
CA ALA A 113 3.81 6.28 28.86
C ALA A 113 3.24 6.25 30.28
N THR A 114 2.48 7.29 30.65
CA THR A 114 1.66 7.25 31.87
C THR A 114 0.27 6.72 31.55
N LEU A 115 -0.41 6.22 32.56
CA LEU A 115 -1.49 5.25 32.42
C LEU A 115 -2.41 5.33 33.64
N GLN A 116 -3.72 5.26 33.41
CA GLN A 116 -4.74 5.03 34.42
C GLN A 116 -6.05 4.54 33.76
N SER A 117 -7.03 4.18 34.57
CA SER A 117 -7.92 3.01 34.49
C SER A 117 -9.39 3.31 34.22
N PHE A 118 -10.15 2.26 33.84
CA PHE A 118 -11.57 2.16 34.16
C PHE A 118 -11.99 0.75 34.66
N GLU A 119 -12.99 0.77 35.54
CA GLU A 119 -13.83 -0.30 36.11
C GLU A 119 -14.63 -1.04 35.01
N ASP A 120 -15.17 -2.26 35.11
CA ASP A 120 -15.37 -3.21 36.21
C ASP A 120 -15.64 -4.57 35.53
N MET A 121 -14.77 -5.57 35.70
CA MET A 121 -15.25 -6.97 35.70
C MET A 121 -15.42 -7.33 37.15
N ASN A 122 -16.65 -7.21 37.63
CA ASN A 122 -17.05 -7.63 38.96
C ASN A 122 -16.83 -9.15 39.09
N PHE A 123 -15.66 -9.56 39.58
CA PHE A 123 -15.27 -10.97 39.82
C PHE A 123 -16.11 -11.67 40.89
N ASN A 124 -17.13 -11.00 41.43
CA ASN A 124 -18.09 -11.59 42.36
C ASN A 124 -19.06 -12.58 41.70
N LYS A 125 -19.04 -12.77 40.38
CA LYS A 125 -19.66 -13.95 39.76
C LYS A 125 -18.83 -15.18 40.10
N SER A 126 -19.39 -16.04 40.96
CA SER A 126 -18.86 -17.35 41.35
C SER A 126 -18.11 -18.01 40.19
N LEU A 127 -16.81 -18.22 40.38
CA LEU A 127 -15.98 -18.97 39.44
C LEU A 127 -16.70 -20.28 39.09
N PRO A 128 -16.89 -20.61 37.80
CA PRO A 128 -17.49 -21.87 37.43
C PRO A 128 -16.65 -23.00 38.05
N SER A 129 -17.31 -23.88 38.81
CA SER A 129 -16.66 -24.96 39.55
C SER A 129 -16.07 -26.05 38.65
N THR A 130 -16.42 -26.06 37.37
CA THR A 130 -15.99 -27.06 36.39
C THR A 130 -14.94 -26.49 35.45
N ILE A 131 -13.76 -27.12 35.43
CA ILE A 131 -12.71 -26.86 34.44
C ILE A 131 -13.22 -27.30 33.07
N ILE A 132 -13.43 -26.33 32.18
CA ILE A 132 -13.85 -26.57 30.81
C ILE A 132 -12.63 -26.56 29.89
N ASN A 133 -12.52 -27.54 29.01
CA ASN A 133 -11.47 -27.55 27.99
C ASN A 133 -11.72 -26.43 26.96
N PRO A 134 -10.83 -25.42 26.81
CA PRO A 134 -10.98 -24.35 25.82
C PRO A 134 -11.03 -24.84 24.37
N PHE A 135 -10.69 -26.11 24.12
CA PHE A 135 -10.71 -26.75 22.81
C PHE A 135 -11.92 -27.68 22.59
N ASP A 136 -12.81 -27.86 23.59
CA ASP A 136 -14.07 -28.56 23.36
C ASP A 136 -15.06 -27.64 22.61
N ARG A 137 -15.32 -27.98 21.35
CA ARG A 137 -16.21 -27.23 20.45
C ARG A 137 -17.69 -27.38 20.79
N LYS A 138 -18.07 -28.34 21.65
CA LYS A 138 -19.45 -28.49 22.12
C LYS A 138 -19.84 -27.40 23.11
N GLU A 139 -18.86 -26.80 23.78
CA GLU A 139 -19.09 -25.77 24.78
C GLU A 139 -18.96 -24.36 24.23
N ASN A 140 -19.83 -23.45 24.69
CA ASN A 140 -19.66 -22.03 24.41
C ASN A 140 -18.57 -21.46 25.33
N TYR A 141 -17.42 -21.17 24.74
CA TYR A 141 -16.25 -20.72 25.45
C TYR A 141 -15.89 -19.30 25.01
N ASN A 142 -15.73 -18.39 25.97
CA ASN A 142 -15.35 -17.00 25.74
C ASN A 142 -14.06 -16.66 26.50
N MET A 143 -13.49 -15.49 26.21
CA MET A 143 -12.26 -15.05 26.88
C MET A 143 -12.44 -14.90 28.40
N ASP A 144 -13.60 -14.47 28.86
CA ASP A 144 -13.87 -14.30 30.29
C ASP A 144 -13.73 -15.63 31.05
N ARG A 145 -14.23 -16.74 30.48
CA ARG A 145 -14.07 -18.09 31.05
C ARG A 145 -12.62 -18.55 31.07
N TRP A 146 -11.86 -18.26 30.03
CA TRP A 146 -10.42 -18.56 29.98
C TRP A 146 -9.65 -17.85 31.07
N ILE A 147 -9.98 -16.59 31.31
CA ILE A 147 -9.31 -15.79 32.33
C ILE A 147 -9.72 -16.24 33.72
N ALA A 148 -11.01 -16.50 33.93
CA ALA A 148 -11.49 -17.10 35.17
C ALA A 148 -10.75 -18.43 35.46
N PHE A 149 -10.50 -19.24 34.44
CA PHE A 149 -9.71 -20.47 34.55
C PHE A 149 -8.25 -20.19 34.94
N ILE A 150 -7.56 -19.26 34.27
CA ILE A 150 -6.19 -18.85 34.64
C ILE A 150 -6.15 -18.41 36.11
N PHE A 151 -7.12 -17.59 36.54
CA PHE A 151 -7.20 -17.11 37.91
C PHE A 151 -7.47 -18.23 38.92
N SER A 152 -8.28 -19.22 38.56
CA SER A 152 -8.57 -20.38 39.43
C SER A 152 -7.34 -21.22 39.71
N ILE A 153 -6.44 -21.38 38.73
CA ILE A 153 -5.23 -22.19 38.87
C ILE A 153 -4.19 -21.51 39.75
N ILE A 154 -4.08 -20.18 39.66
CA ILE A 154 -2.96 -19.45 40.27
C ILE A 154 -3.13 -19.32 41.81
N ASN A 155 -4.21 -19.85 42.40
CA ASN A 155 -4.52 -19.81 43.85
C ASN A 155 -4.13 -18.47 44.49
N ILE A 156 -4.58 -17.39 43.86
CA ILE A 156 -4.21 -16.04 44.28
C ILE A 156 -5.00 -15.74 45.55
N THR A 157 -4.38 -15.98 46.70
CA THR A 157 -4.77 -15.27 47.92
C THR A 157 -4.38 -13.80 47.73
N ALA A 158 -5.24 -13.03 47.07
CA ALA A 158 -5.19 -11.58 47.09
C ALA A 158 -5.54 -11.14 48.51
N LYS A 159 -4.57 -11.23 49.43
CA LYS A 159 -4.74 -10.76 50.82
C LYS A 159 -4.93 -9.24 50.77
N HIS A 160 -6.19 -8.81 50.84
CA HIS A 160 -6.54 -7.43 51.12
C HIS A 160 -6.02 -7.09 52.51
N ARG A 161 -4.96 -6.30 52.60
CA ARG A 161 -4.58 -5.68 53.87
C ARG A 161 -5.50 -4.48 54.05
N TYR A 162 -6.52 -4.64 54.89
CA TYR A 162 -7.44 -3.58 55.27
C TYR A 162 -6.66 -2.36 55.76
N ALA A 163 -6.81 -1.24 55.05
CA ALA A 163 -6.57 0.09 55.59
C ALA A 163 -7.86 0.87 55.37
N SER A 164 -8.41 1.38 56.46
CA SER A 164 -9.70 2.05 56.58
C SER A 164 -9.86 3.27 55.65
N HIS A 165 -11.07 3.44 55.13
CA HIS A 165 -11.70 4.68 54.67
C HIS A 165 -11.39 5.33 53.31
N TYR A 166 -10.60 4.73 52.42
CA TYR A 166 -10.52 5.19 51.02
C TYR A 166 -10.89 4.08 50.05
N ILE A 167 -11.61 4.43 48.98
CA ILE A 167 -12.10 3.53 47.91
C ILE A 167 -11.00 2.52 47.58
N ILE A 168 -11.21 1.28 48.04
CA ILE A 168 -10.22 0.21 47.94
C ILE A 168 -10.36 -0.38 46.55
N GLU A 169 -9.49 0.02 45.62
CA GLU A 169 -9.40 -0.65 44.33
C GLU A 169 -8.74 -2.02 44.50
N SER A 170 -9.49 -3.08 44.23
CA SER A 170 -9.01 -4.45 44.18
C SER A 170 -8.09 -4.67 42.97
N PRO A 171 -7.10 -5.58 43.05
CA PRO A 171 -6.36 -6.00 41.87
C PRO A 171 -7.32 -6.52 40.82
N HIS A 172 -7.23 -5.94 39.62
CA HIS A 172 -8.07 -6.32 38.51
C HIS A 172 -7.25 -6.45 37.22
N LEU A 173 -7.80 -7.24 36.33
CA LEU A 173 -7.24 -7.54 35.02
C LEU A 173 -8.09 -6.83 33.97
N GLU A 174 -7.43 -6.07 33.11
CA GLU A 174 -8.08 -5.40 31.99
C GLU A 174 -7.67 -6.08 30.69
N LEU A 175 -8.64 -6.55 29.91
CA LEU A 175 -8.43 -7.25 28.64
C LEU A 175 -8.66 -6.34 27.46
N GLY A 176 -7.96 -6.64 26.37
CA GLY A 176 -8.09 -5.85 25.15
C GLY A 176 -7.62 -4.41 25.35
N TYR A 177 -6.77 -4.20 26.36
CA TYR A 177 -6.17 -2.91 26.62
C TYR A 177 -5.38 -2.50 25.39
N LYS A 178 -5.80 -1.42 24.74
CA LYS A 178 -5.05 -0.80 23.65
C LYS A 178 -4.10 0.19 24.27
N LEU A 179 -2.82 -0.01 24.02
CA LEU A 179 -1.79 0.91 24.47
C LEU A 179 -2.00 2.27 23.78
N GLY A 180 -2.57 3.21 24.54
CA GLY A 180 -2.86 4.57 24.10
C GLY A 180 -4.33 4.99 24.17
N ASP A 181 -5.30 4.09 24.32
CA ASP A 181 -6.74 4.43 24.20
C ASP A 181 -7.19 5.63 25.08
N GLU A 182 -8.08 6.47 24.53
CA GLU A 182 -8.52 7.77 25.04
C GLU A 182 -9.37 7.72 26.32
N ASP A 183 -9.85 6.53 26.72
CA ASP A 183 -10.68 6.32 27.92
C ASP A 183 -9.97 6.74 29.22
N PHE A 184 -8.69 7.13 29.16
CA PHE A 184 -7.94 7.82 30.21
C PHE A 184 -8.44 9.25 30.52
N ILE A 185 -9.00 9.98 29.53
CA ILE A 185 -9.13 11.45 29.61
C ILE A 185 -10.46 11.91 30.22
N ASN A 186 -11.51 11.08 30.19
CA ASN A 186 -12.85 11.49 30.62
C ASN A 186 -13.19 11.14 32.08
N SER A 187 -12.19 10.83 32.92
CA SER A 187 -12.36 10.83 34.38
C SER A 187 -12.47 12.28 34.87
N GLU A 188 -13.65 12.87 34.66
CA GLU A 188 -14.05 14.24 34.99
C GLU A 188 -14.00 14.60 36.49
N THR A 189 -13.58 13.68 37.37
CA THR A 189 -13.19 14.03 38.74
C THR A 189 -11.77 14.59 38.78
N ALA A 190 -11.58 15.75 38.14
CA ALA A 190 -10.35 16.52 38.03
C ALA A 190 -9.83 17.13 39.36
N GLY A 191 -10.11 16.48 40.50
CA GLY A 191 -9.71 16.94 41.84
C GLY A 191 -8.64 16.07 42.54
N ALA A 192 -8.32 14.88 42.04
CA ALA A 192 -7.41 13.95 42.70
C ALA A 192 -6.15 13.70 41.85
N VAL A 193 -5.26 14.69 41.80
CA VAL A 193 -4.02 14.70 41.02
C VAL A 193 -2.95 13.72 41.54
N ASP A 194 -3.14 13.09 42.71
CA ASP A 194 -2.04 12.44 43.44
C ASP A 194 -1.96 10.90 43.37
N ASN A 195 -2.80 10.21 42.61
CA ASN A 195 -2.79 8.74 42.59
C ASN A 195 -2.53 8.15 41.21
N ILE A 196 -1.32 8.38 40.66
CA ILE A 196 -0.80 7.59 39.54
C ILE A 196 -0.58 6.16 40.04
N LYS A 197 -1.41 5.23 39.59
CA LYS A 197 -1.43 3.84 40.09
C LYS A 197 -0.58 2.93 39.18
N PRO A 198 0.35 2.15 39.74
CA PRO A 198 1.22 1.28 38.94
C PRO A 198 0.41 0.15 38.29
N PHE A 199 0.74 -0.14 37.05
CA PHE A 199 0.17 -1.23 36.26
C PHE A 199 1.31 -1.90 35.48
N ILE A 200 1.10 -3.16 35.08
CA ILE A 200 2.04 -3.93 34.29
C ILE A 200 1.33 -4.35 33.00
N PRO A 201 1.68 -3.76 31.84
CA PRO A 201 1.11 -4.17 30.57
C PRO A 201 1.85 -5.42 30.06
N VAL A 202 1.09 -6.42 29.65
CA VAL A 202 1.59 -7.56 28.87
C VAL A 202 1.05 -7.39 27.45
N ILE A 203 1.92 -6.88 26.57
CA ILE A 203 1.59 -6.70 25.16
C ILE A 203 1.49 -8.06 24.50
N MET A 204 0.39 -8.29 23.77
CA MET A 204 0.10 -9.57 23.15
C MET A 204 0.26 -9.53 21.64
N ARG A 205 -0.21 -8.45 21.00
CA ARG A 205 -0.12 -8.29 19.55
C ARG A 205 -0.26 -6.84 19.12
N ALA A 206 0.22 -6.56 17.92
CA ALA A 206 -0.16 -5.36 17.18
C ALA A 206 -1.39 -5.66 16.32
N THR A 207 -2.40 -4.80 16.38
CA THR A 207 -3.64 -4.92 15.63
C THR A 207 -4.06 -3.58 15.07
N GLY A 208 -4.66 -3.59 13.89
CA GLY A 208 -5.17 -2.39 13.24
C GLY A 208 -6.08 -2.78 12.10
N PHE A 209 -6.58 -1.80 11.36
CA PHE A 209 -7.44 -2.05 10.22
C PHE A 209 -6.62 -2.61 9.06
N GLN A 210 -6.98 -3.81 8.65
CA GLN A 210 -6.55 -4.43 7.40
C GLN A 210 -7.78 -4.68 6.54
N TYR A 211 -7.56 -5.02 5.28
CA TYR A 211 -8.66 -5.36 4.38
C TYR A 211 -8.47 -6.68 3.66
N LEU A 212 -9.59 -7.25 3.24
CA LEU A 212 -9.74 -8.49 2.52
C LEU A 212 -10.46 -8.20 1.21
N ALA A 213 -9.89 -8.65 0.10
CA ALA A 213 -10.44 -8.44 -1.24
C ALA A 213 -10.39 -9.72 -2.08
N CYS A 214 -11.38 -9.93 -2.94
CA CYS A 214 -11.30 -10.93 -4.01
C CYS A 214 -11.06 -10.28 -5.39
N TYR A 215 -11.19 -8.96 -5.50
CA TYR A 215 -11.05 -8.23 -6.76
C TYR A 215 -9.70 -8.47 -7.43
N ARG A 216 -9.76 -8.82 -8.71
CA ARG A 216 -8.59 -9.00 -9.57
C ARG A 216 -8.89 -8.38 -10.94
N GLN A 217 -8.25 -7.25 -11.25
CA GLN A 217 -8.39 -6.67 -12.58
C GLN A 217 -7.52 -7.46 -13.56
N ARG A 218 -8.17 -8.15 -14.51
CA ARG A 218 -7.48 -8.79 -15.63
C ARG A 218 -7.13 -7.72 -16.64
N TYR A 219 -5.84 -7.57 -16.96
CA TYR A 219 -5.44 -6.68 -18.03
C TYR A 219 -5.90 -7.28 -19.37
N LYS A 220 -6.79 -6.59 -20.07
CA LYS A 220 -7.15 -6.88 -21.46
C LYS A 220 -6.37 -5.92 -22.36
N THR A 221 -5.05 -6.08 -22.45
CA THR A 221 -4.23 -5.25 -23.33
C THR A 221 -3.86 -6.06 -24.57
N PHE A 222 -3.93 -5.43 -25.74
CA PHE A 222 -3.37 -5.98 -26.98
C PHE A 222 -1.84 -6.14 -26.92
N ALA A 223 -1.20 -5.66 -25.84
CA ALA A 223 0.21 -5.90 -25.57
C ALA A 223 0.57 -7.39 -25.55
N ILE A 224 -0.38 -8.29 -25.26
CA ILE A 224 -0.19 -9.74 -25.30
C ILE A 224 0.29 -10.22 -26.68
N TYR A 225 -0.07 -9.54 -27.78
CA TYR A 225 0.39 -9.92 -29.12
C TYR A 225 1.83 -9.47 -29.42
N ILE A 226 2.32 -8.44 -28.74
CA ILE A 226 3.67 -7.88 -28.97
C ILE A 226 4.67 -8.42 -27.93
N SER A 227 4.17 -8.77 -26.74
CA SER A 227 4.93 -9.26 -25.59
C SER A 227 5.75 -10.54 -25.77
N PRO A 228 5.40 -11.51 -26.65
CA PRO A 228 6.15 -12.77 -26.74
C PRO A 228 7.62 -12.56 -27.06
N PHE A 229 7.93 -11.47 -27.78
CA PHE A 229 9.29 -11.08 -28.10
C PHE A 229 9.65 -9.74 -27.48
N LYS A 230 10.89 -9.64 -26.99
CA LYS A 230 11.45 -8.37 -26.54
C LYS A 230 11.59 -7.41 -27.71
N SER A 231 11.55 -6.11 -27.44
CA SER A 231 11.67 -5.05 -28.45
C SER A 231 12.93 -5.16 -29.31
N GLU A 232 14.04 -5.65 -28.73
CA GLU A 232 15.31 -5.86 -29.42
C GLU A 232 15.19 -6.93 -30.51
N LEU A 233 14.41 -7.99 -30.27
CA LEU A 233 14.20 -9.05 -31.25
C LEU A 233 13.31 -8.57 -32.39
N TRP A 234 12.25 -7.80 -32.09
CA TRP A 234 11.43 -7.16 -33.12
C TRP A 234 12.24 -6.21 -34.02
N LEU A 235 13.09 -5.38 -33.40
CA LEU A 235 13.98 -4.49 -34.13
C LEU A 235 14.97 -5.28 -35.00
N THR A 236 15.57 -6.34 -34.44
CA THR A 236 16.49 -7.22 -35.18
C THR A 236 15.79 -7.88 -36.35
N LEU A 237 14.58 -8.42 -36.15
CA LEU A 237 13.75 -9.01 -37.21
C LEU A 237 13.49 -7.99 -38.32
N LEU A 238 13.08 -6.77 -37.97
CA LEU A 238 12.86 -5.69 -38.94
C LEU A 238 14.12 -5.36 -39.74
N ILE A 239 15.29 -5.25 -39.07
CA ILE A 239 16.58 -4.99 -39.73
C ILE A 239 16.92 -6.14 -40.69
N THR A 240 16.76 -7.40 -40.26
CA THR A 240 17.05 -8.57 -41.10
C THR A 240 16.14 -8.66 -42.32
N LEU A 241 14.85 -8.35 -42.16
CA LEU A 241 13.89 -8.27 -43.26
C LEU A 241 14.32 -7.20 -44.28
N VAL A 242 14.62 -5.99 -43.83
CA VAL A 242 15.07 -4.89 -44.70
C VAL A 242 16.36 -5.28 -45.44
N LEU A 243 17.31 -5.93 -44.74
CA LEU A 243 18.57 -6.38 -45.33
C LEU A 243 18.34 -7.47 -46.40
N LEU A 244 17.53 -8.49 -46.12
CA LEU A 244 17.20 -9.54 -47.08
C LEU A 244 16.46 -8.99 -48.30
N ILE A 245 15.48 -8.10 -48.09
CA ILE A 245 14.77 -7.43 -49.18
C ILE A 245 15.75 -6.63 -50.05
N SER A 246 16.67 -5.88 -49.43
CA SER A 246 17.66 -5.07 -50.14
C SER A 246 18.65 -5.91 -50.94
N LEU A 247 19.20 -6.98 -50.36
CA LEU A 247 20.10 -7.90 -51.06
C LEU A 247 19.40 -8.58 -52.23
N SER A 248 18.15 -8.97 -52.05
CA SER A 248 17.36 -9.62 -53.10
C SER A 248 16.98 -8.67 -54.23
N LEU A 249 16.68 -7.40 -53.93
CA LEU A 249 16.47 -6.36 -54.93
C LEU A 249 17.76 -6.05 -55.70
N MET A 250 18.91 -6.01 -55.03
CA MET A 250 20.20 -5.88 -55.72
C MET A 250 20.47 -7.07 -56.63
N TYR A 251 20.26 -8.30 -56.15
CA TYR A 251 20.43 -9.51 -56.97
C TYR A 251 19.51 -9.49 -58.19
N LYS A 252 18.24 -9.10 -58.01
CA LYS A 252 17.27 -8.91 -59.11
C LYS A 252 17.80 -7.92 -60.15
N TYR A 253 18.35 -6.79 -59.70
CA TYR A 253 18.90 -5.76 -60.57
C TYR A 253 20.06 -6.30 -61.44
N PHE A 254 20.92 -7.15 -60.90
CA PHE A 254 22.05 -7.71 -61.64
C PHE A 254 21.69 -8.85 -62.58
N THR A 255 20.62 -9.59 -62.30
CA THR A 255 20.24 -10.79 -63.06
C THR A 255 19.14 -10.56 -64.10
N TYR A 256 18.50 -9.38 -64.11
CA TYR A 256 17.41 -9.02 -65.02
C TYR A 256 16.18 -9.95 -64.97
N ILE A 257 15.95 -10.63 -63.85
CA ILE A 257 14.82 -11.57 -63.70
C ILE A 257 13.60 -10.85 -63.10
N SER A 258 12.39 -11.14 -63.59
CA SER A 258 11.13 -10.64 -63.03
C SER A 258 10.75 -11.43 -61.76
N PHE A 259 11.23 -11.01 -60.60
CA PHE A 259 10.89 -11.60 -59.30
C PHE A 259 10.48 -10.55 -58.27
N CYS A 260 9.46 -10.83 -57.44
CA CYS A 260 8.97 -9.93 -56.41
C CYS A 260 9.51 -10.35 -55.03
N ALA A 261 10.79 -10.07 -54.80
CA ALA A 261 11.52 -10.59 -53.64
C ALA A 261 10.93 -10.16 -52.29
N TRP A 262 10.38 -8.96 -52.18
CA TRP A 262 9.82 -8.47 -50.91
C TRP A 262 8.57 -9.24 -50.48
N ILE A 263 7.69 -9.58 -51.44
CA ILE A 263 6.51 -10.41 -51.17
C ILE A 263 6.95 -11.81 -50.75
N PHE A 264 7.95 -12.39 -51.43
CA PHE A 264 8.46 -13.72 -51.07
C PHE A 264 9.00 -13.77 -49.63
N VAL A 265 9.80 -12.76 -49.22
CA VAL A 265 10.34 -12.68 -47.85
C VAL A 265 9.23 -12.53 -46.81
N LEU A 266 8.23 -11.69 -47.07
CA LEU A 266 7.10 -11.52 -46.14
C LEU A 266 6.19 -12.74 -46.10
N ALA A 267 5.86 -13.34 -47.25
CA ALA A 267 5.05 -14.54 -47.32
C ALA A 267 5.68 -15.67 -46.51
N THR A 268 6.98 -15.91 -46.70
CA THR A 268 7.72 -16.92 -45.93
C THR A 268 7.78 -16.61 -44.43
N LEU A 269 7.76 -15.34 -44.02
CA LEU A 269 7.62 -14.93 -42.60
C LEU A 269 6.25 -15.32 -42.01
N PHE A 270 5.20 -15.27 -42.81
CA PHE A 270 3.84 -15.63 -42.42
C PHE A 270 3.50 -17.10 -42.71
N GLU A 271 4.51 -17.95 -42.92
CA GLU A 271 4.37 -19.37 -43.29
C GLU A 271 3.62 -19.62 -44.61
N GLU A 272 3.51 -18.61 -45.46
CA GLU A 272 2.88 -18.69 -46.78
C GLU A 272 3.92 -18.98 -47.88
N THR A 273 3.57 -19.85 -48.83
CA THR A 273 4.44 -20.19 -49.95
C THR A 273 4.14 -19.31 -51.16
N CYS A 274 5.17 -18.66 -51.73
CA CYS A 274 5.06 -17.99 -53.03
C CYS A 274 5.76 -18.81 -54.12
N PRO A 275 5.17 -18.93 -55.33
CA PRO A 275 5.81 -19.63 -56.43
C PRO A 275 7.09 -18.89 -56.87
N VAL A 276 8.18 -19.64 -56.98
CA VAL A 276 9.49 -19.16 -57.44
C VAL A 276 9.72 -19.68 -58.86
N SER A 277 10.34 -18.87 -59.73
CA SER A 277 10.69 -19.34 -61.07
C SER A 277 11.82 -20.37 -60.99
N LYS A 278 11.74 -21.43 -61.81
CA LYS A 278 12.73 -22.52 -61.85
C LYS A 278 14.17 -22.03 -62.08
N GLN A 279 14.34 -20.92 -62.80
CA GLN A 279 15.65 -20.30 -63.06
C GLN A 279 16.33 -19.77 -61.80
N ILE A 280 15.56 -19.15 -60.89
CA ILE A 280 16.08 -18.63 -59.62
C ILE A 280 16.32 -19.78 -58.65
N GLU A 281 15.37 -20.71 -58.60
CA GLU A 281 15.42 -21.88 -57.71
C GLU A 281 16.66 -22.75 -57.95
N SER A 282 17.16 -22.84 -59.19
CA SER A 282 18.37 -23.61 -59.50
C SER A 282 19.67 -22.99 -59.00
N THR A 283 19.67 -21.72 -58.57
CA THR A 283 20.91 -21.05 -58.14
C THR A 283 21.27 -21.41 -56.69
N SER A 284 22.52 -21.83 -56.46
CA SER A 284 23.02 -22.21 -55.14
C SER A 284 22.88 -21.08 -54.11
N HIS A 285 23.18 -19.85 -54.53
CA HIS A 285 22.96 -18.63 -53.77
C HIS A 285 21.55 -18.52 -53.16
N PHE A 286 20.54 -18.66 -54.03
CA PHE A 286 19.15 -18.51 -53.65
C PHE A 286 18.77 -19.61 -52.66
N ARG A 287 19.17 -20.85 -52.93
CA ARG A 287 18.93 -22.00 -52.05
C ARG A 287 19.55 -21.82 -50.66
N LEU A 288 20.80 -21.36 -50.57
CA LEU A 288 21.47 -21.17 -49.29
C LEU A 288 20.88 -20.00 -48.50
N THR A 289 20.68 -18.85 -49.16
CA THR A 289 20.19 -17.64 -48.48
C THR A 289 18.72 -17.78 -48.07
N PHE A 290 17.85 -18.14 -49.02
CA PHE A 290 16.42 -18.26 -48.75
C PHE A 290 16.07 -19.57 -48.08
N GLY A 291 16.81 -20.66 -48.28
CA GLY A 291 16.63 -21.88 -47.50
C GLY A 291 16.93 -21.64 -46.01
N SER A 292 18.01 -20.91 -45.71
CA SER A 292 18.32 -20.52 -44.32
C SER A 292 17.27 -19.56 -43.75
N TRP A 293 16.79 -18.59 -44.55
CA TRP A 293 15.70 -17.70 -44.15
C TRP A 293 14.39 -18.46 -43.87
N CYS A 294 13.98 -19.38 -44.75
CA CYS A 294 12.77 -20.18 -44.56
C CYS A 294 12.86 -21.03 -43.30
N LEU A 295 14.00 -21.68 -43.05
CA LEU A 295 14.24 -22.43 -41.81
C LEU A 295 14.11 -21.51 -40.59
N MET A 296 14.76 -20.35 -40.63
CA MET A 296 14.72 -19.38 -39.54
C MET A 296 13.30 -18.83 -39.29
N SER A 297 12.57 -18.54 -40.36
CA SER A 297 11.20 -18.06 -40.31
C SER A 297 10.30 -19.06 -39.58
N VAL A 298 10.33 -20.33 -39.98
CA VAL A 298 9.56 -21.41 -39.33
C VAL A 298 9.91 -21.54 -37.85
N ILE A 299 11.19 -21.38 -37.47
CA ILE A 299 11.56 -21.41 -36.05
C ILE A 299 11.01 -20.19 -35.31
N LEU A 300 11.11 -18.99 -35.90
CA LEU A 300 10.59 -17.74 -35.32
C LEU A 300 9.08 -17.80 -35.09
N THR A 301 8.32 -18.22 -36.10
CA THR A 301 6.85 -18.32 -36.03
C THR A 301 6.39 -19.37 -35.04
N ASN A 302 7.06 -20.53 -34.99
CA ASN A 302 6.79 -21.56 -33.99
C ASN A 302 7.12 -21.10 -32.57
N CYS A 303 8.26 -20.42 -32.36
CA CYS A 303 8.60 -19.82 -31.07
C CYS A 303 7.58 -18.76 -30.66
N TYR A 304 7.24 -17.84 -31.56
CA TYR A 304 6.24 -16.81 -31.31
C TYR A 304 4.91 -17.42 -30.90
N SER A 305 4.42 -18.39 -31.69
CA SER A 305 3.15 -19.08 -31.42
C SER A 305 3.19 -19.84 -30.10
N GLY A 306 4.27 -20.57 -29.81
CA GLY A 306 4.43 -21.30 -28.55
C GLY A 306 4.45 -20.39 -27.33
N LEU A 307 5.15 -19.25 -27.40
CA LEU A 307 5.20 -18.26 -26.33
C LEU A 307 3.88 -17.53 -26.15
N MET A 308 3.25 -17.15 -27.27
CA MET A 308 1.94 -16.53 -27.27
C MET A 308 0.91 -17.46 -26.62
N ILE A 309 0.89 -18.74 -27.00
CA ILE A 309 0.02 -19.75 -26.39
C ILE A 309 0.36 -19.91 -24.90
N SER A 310 1.65 -19.96 -24.54
CA SER A 310 2.08 -20.06 -23.14
C SER A 310 1.64 -18.86 -22.31
N GLU A 311 1.72 -17.64 -22.83
CA GLU A 311 1.27 -16.41 -22.17
C GLU A 311 -0.26 -16.32 -22.10
N LEU A 312 -0.96 -16.81 -23.13
CA LEU A 312 -2.43 -16.93 -23.11
C LEU A 312 -2.90 -17.96 -22.09
N ASN A 313 -2.11 -19.02 -21.87
CA ASN A 313 -2.39 -20.04 -20.86
C ASN A 313 -1.89 -19.65 -19.46
N ALA A 314 -0.88 -18.78 -19.35
CA ALA A 314 -0.41 -18.27 -18.07
C ALA A 314 -1.42 -17.28 -17.47
N PRO A 315 -1.65 -17.32 -16.16
CA PRO A 315 -2.55 -16.38 -15.52
C PRO A 315 -1.93 -14.98 -15.54
N LEU A 316 -2.32 -14.17 -16.54
CA LEU A 316 -1.85 -12.80 -16.77
C LEU A 316 -1.65 -12.04 -15.45
N PRO A 317 -0.52 -11.30 -15.28
CA PRO A 317 -0.28 -10.51 -14.10
C PRO A 317 -1.49 -9.61 -13.91
N SER A 318 -2.09 -9.68 -12.74
CA SER A 318 -3.33 -8.98 -12.47
C SER A 318 -3.12 -7.95 -11.40
N PHE A 319 -3.74 -6.81 -11.55
CA PHE A 319 -3.80 -5.85 -10.47
C PHE A 319 -4.67 -6.43 -9.35
N GLN A 320 -4.08 -6.50 -8.16
CA GLN A 320 -4.71 -6.87 -6.90
C GLN A 320 -4.37 -5.74 -5.94
N PRO A 321 -5.35 -5.15 -5.24
CA PRO A 321 -5.07 -4.10 -4.27
C PRO A 321 -4.21 -4.70 -3.13
N ARG A 322 -3.07 -4.06 -2.82
CA ARG A 322 -2.14 -4.49 -1.77
C ARG A 322 -2.06 -3.51 -0.61
N THR A 323 -2.30 -2.23 -0.87
CA THR A 323 -2.27 -1.14 0.11
C THR A 323 -3.61 -0.41 0.14
N PHE A 324 -3.88 0.40 1.16
CA PHE A 324 -5.11 1.20 1.20
C PHE A 324 -5.11 2.29 0.11
N SER A 325 -3.92 2.72 -0.32
CA SER A 325 -3.77 3.65 -1.45
C SER A 325 -4.32 3.08 -2.76
N ASP A 326 -4.29 1.75 -2.95
CA ASP A 326 -4.84 1.06 -4.12
C ASP A 326 -6.38 1.04 -4.14
N LEU A 327 -7.01 1.31 -2.99
CA LEU A 327 -8.47 1.33 -2.85
C LEU A 327 -9.08 2.68 -3.23
N ILE A 328 -8.26 3.74 -3.30
CA ILE A 328 -8.72 5.11 -3.57
C ILE A 328 -9.20 5.22 -5.02
N CYS A 329 -10.40 5.78 -5.20
CA CYS A 329 -11.01 5.83 -6.51
C CYS A 329 -10.72 7.11 -7.30
N SER A 330 -10.68 8.26 -6.61
CA SER A 330 -10.37 9.55 -7.21
C SER A 330 -9.04 10.08 -6.70
N LYS A 331 -8.17 10.50 -7.61
CA LYS A 331 -6.98 11.28 -7.26
C LYS A 331 -7.42 12.70 -6.91
N LEU A 332 -7.95 12.90 -5.70
CA LEU A 332 -8.00 14.25 -5.13
C LEU A 332 -6.57 14.78 -5.14
N SER A 333 -6.38 15.98 -5.69
CA SER A 333 -5.06 16.59 -5.78
C SER A 333 -4.55 16.83 -4.36
N VAL A 334 -3.23 16.74 -4.17
CA VAL A 334 -2.62 17.00 -2.85
C VAL A 334 -2.97 18.41 -2.36
N ASN A 335 -3.10 19.37 -3.29
CA ASN A 335 -3.52 20.73 -2.97
C ASN A 335 -4.93 20.80 -2.37
N GLN A 336 -5.88 20.02 -2.91
CA GLN A 336 -7.26 19.95 -2.39
C GLN A 336 -7.32 19.33 -0.99
N THR A 337 -6.51 18.31 -0.72
CA THR A 337 -6.55 17.65 0.59
C THR A 337 -5.79 18.45 1.65
N ASN A 338 -4.72 19.18 1.27
CA ASN A 338 -3.97 20.05 2.17
C ASN A 338 -4.76 21.27 2.68
N THR A 339 -5.89 21.63 2.06
CA THR A 339 -6.77 22.70 2.55
C THR A 339 -7.76 22.24 3.61
N ILE A 340 -7.98 20.92 3.76
CA ILE A 340 -8.97 20.34 4.68
C ILE A 340 -8.63 20.59 6.16
N PRO A 341 -7.38 20.50 6.64
CA PRO A 341 -7.07 20.81 8.04
C PRO A 341 -7.41 22.26 8.42
N ASN A 342 -7.39 23.16 7.43
CA ASN A 342 -7.75 24.56 7.61
C ASN A 342 -9.24 24.81 7.29
N MET A 343 -10.09 23.77 7.29
CA MET A 343 -11.49 23.83 6.88
C MET A 343 -12.24 24.99 7.54
N PHE A 344 -12.09 25.18 8.85
CA PHE A 344 -12.75 26.28 9.56
C PHE A 344 -12.24 27.67 9.14
N ASP A 345 -10.94 27.80 8.82
CA ASP A 345 -10.35 29.10 8.42
C ASP A 345 -10.55 29.42 6.94
N ALA A 346 -10.69 28.38 6.10
CA ALA A 346 -10.83 28.50 4.66
C ALA A 346 -12.25 28.91 4.25
N VAL A 347 -13.27 28.51 5.00
CA VAL A 347 -14.67 28.94 4.76
C VAL A 347 -14.80 30.46 4.88
N GLU A 348 -14.00 31.10 5.73
CA GLU A 348 -14.06 32.54 5.96
C GLU A 348 -13.35 33.36 4.88
N ASN A 349 -12.34 32.79 4.19
CA ASN A 349 -11.40 33.57 3.36
C ASN A 349 -11.25 33.10 1.90
N SER A 350 -11.90 32.02 1.45
CA SER A 350 -11.59 31.42 0.14
C SER A 350 -12.78 31.37 -0.84
N THR A 351 -12.51 31.79 -2.08
CA THR A 351 -13.37 31.74 -3.28
C THR A 351 -13.17 30.53 -4.25
N PRO A 352 -12.55 29.37 -3.91
CA PRO A 352 -12.62 28.21 -4.80
C PRO A 352 -13.93 27.43 -4.63
N THR A 353 -14.82 27.54 -5.61
CA THR A 353 -16.08 26.78 -5.72
C THR A 353 -15.90 25.26 -5.52
N ASP A 354 -14.75 24.70 -5.92
CA ASP A 354 -14.45 23.27 -5.81
C ASP A 354 -14.32 22.78 -4.36
N ILE A 355 -13.74 23.59 -3.47
CA ILE A 355 -13.54 23.23 -2.06
C ILE A 355 -14.89 23.26 -1.33
N LEU A 356 -15.72 24.27 -1.60
CA LEU A 356 -17.06 24.36 -1.04
C LEU A 356 -17.94 23.18 -1.49
N ASN A 357 -17.87 22.82 -2.78
CA ASN A 357 -18.57 21.65 -3.30
C ASN A 357 -18.13 20.35 -2.62
N MET A 358 -16.83 20.20 -2.39
CA MET A 358 -16.24 19.09 -1.62
C MET A 358 -16.83 19.01 -0.21
N PHE A 359 -16.85 20.13 0.51
CA PHE A 359 -17.39 20.17 1.86
C PHE A 359 -18.90 19.94 1.92
N MET A 360 -19.65 20.48 0.96
CA MET A 360 -21.08 20.21 0.84
C MET A 360 -21.34 18.71 0.59
N GLN A 361 -20.52 18.04 -0.22
CA GLN A 361 -20.64 16.59 -0.42
C GLN A 361 -20.37 15.80 0.87
N ILE A 362 -19.29 16.14 1.59
CA ILE A 362 -18.97 15.51 2.88
C ILE A 362 -20.07 15.79 3.92
N GLY A 363 -20.51 17.05 4.05
CA GLY A 363 -21.54 17.45 5.00
C GLY A 363 -22.89 16.80 4.74
N ASN A 364 -23.31 16.75 3.47
CA ASN A 364 -24.52 16.02 3.07
C ASN A 364 -24.38 14.52 3.34
N TYR A 365 -23.20 13.94 3.13
CA TYR A 365 -22.95 12.54 3.43
C TYR A 365 -22.99 12.25 4.94
N LEU A 366 -22.37 13.09 5.76
CA LEU A 366 -22.45 13.00 7.22
C LEU A 366 -23.90 13.14 7.71
N THR A 367 -24.66 14.08 7.15
CA THR A 367 -26.08 14.26 7.44
C THR A 367 -26.90 13.03 7.03
N LEU A 368 -26.55 12.38 5.93
CA LEU A 368 -27.15 11.12 5.53
C LEU A 368 -26.83 10.00 6.53
N LEU A 369 -25.62 9.97 7.10
CA LEU A 369 -25.22 8.99 8.11
C LEU A 369 -25.96 9.19 9.44
N THR A 370 -26.29 10.42 9.81
CA THR A 370 -27.07 10.71 11.04
C THR A 370 -28.57 10.49 10.88
N HIS A 371 -29.07 10.12 9.69
CA HIS A 371 -30.45 9.72 9.53
C HIS A 371 -30.71 8.31 10.10
N PRO A 372 -31.87 8.07 10.77
CA PRO A 372 -32.20 6.78 11.36
C PRO A 372 -32.38 5.65 10.33
N VAL A 373 -32.61 6.02 9.07
CA VAL A 373 -32.70 5.10 7.94
C VAL A 373 -31.71 5.55 6.87
N VAL A 374 -30.59 4.82 6.76
CA VAL A 374 -29.59 5.06 5.71
C VAL A 374 -29.88 4.10 4.57
N ASN A 375 -30.58 4.57 3.54
CA ASN A 375 -30.73 3.83 2.30
C ASN A 375 -29.58 4.16 1.36
N GLN A 376 -28.68 3.21 1.14
CA GLN A 376 -27.51 3.46 0.30
C GLN A 376 -27.85 3.67 -1.19
N ARG A 377 -29.03 3.23 -1.66
CA ARG A 377 -29.52 3.58 -3.01
C ARG A 377 -29.64 5.09 -3.18
N ASN A 378 -29.73 5.84 -2.08
CA ASN A 378 -29.89 7.28 -2.08
C ASN A 378 -28.57 8.04 -1.92
N ASN A 379 -27.38 7.39 -1.86
CA ASN A 379 -26.11 8.13 -1.90
C ASN A 379 -25.85 8.55 -3.37
N PRO A 380 -26.06 9.84 -3.74
CA PRO A 380 -25.97 10.27 -5.13
C PRO A 380 -24.52 10.33 -5.62
N TYR A 381 -23.53 10.27 -4.71
CA TYR A 381 -22.12 10.41 -5.02
C TYR A 381 -21.44 9.07 -5.33
N ARG A 382 -22.11 7.95 -5.03
CA ARG A 382 -21.57 6.60 -5.23
C ARG A 382 -21.24 6.37 -6.70
N ARG A 383 -20.03 5.85 -6.97
CA ARG A 383 -19.65 5.38 -8.32
C ARG A 383 -19.42 3.88 -8.32
N ASN A 384 -19.95 3.20 -9.33
CA ASN A 384 -19.82 1.74 -9.49
C ASN A 384 -18.39 1.29 -9.79
N GLU A 385 -17.53 2.21 -10.26
CA GLU A 385 -16.13 1.97 -10.54
C GLU A 385 -15.24 2.02 -9.29
N CYS A 386 -15.80 2.31 -8.12
CA CYS A 386 -15.05 2.51 -6.89
C CYS A 386 -15.18 1.35 -5.92
N PHE A 387 -14.16 1.17 -5.10
CA PHE A 387 -14.19 0.15 -4.06
C PHE A 387 -15.26 0.48 -3.02
N GLY A 388 -16.14 -0.49 -2.75
CA GLY A 388 -16.94 -0.51 -1.53
C GLY A 388 -16.06 -0.91 -0.35
N LEU A 389 -16.06 -0.09 0.70
CA LEU A 389 -15.23 -0.22 1.90
C LEU A 389 -16.12 -0.70 3.05
N TYR A 390 -16.35 -2.01 3.14
CA TYR A 390 -17.33 -2.57 4.07
C TYR A 390 -16.69 -2.95 5.39
N SER A 391 -17.39 -2.70 6.49
CA SER A 391 -16.97 -3.12 7.82
C SER A 391 -18.21 -3.51 8.64
N ILE A 392 -18.00 -4.27 9.71
CA ILE A 392 -19.06 -4.64 10.65
C ILE A 392 -19.03 -3.61 11.79
N PRO A 393 -20.18 -3.13 12.31
CA PRO A 393 -20.20 -2.25 13.48
C PRO A 393 -19.54 -2.91 14.70
N ALA A 394 -18.89 -2.09 15.54
CA ALA A 394 -18.28 -2.59 16.76
C ALA A 394 -19.36 -3.22 17.67
N LYS A 395 -19.04 -4.35 18.33
CA LYS A 395 -19.99 -5.09 19.20
C LYS A 395 -20.42 -4.35 20.48
N LYS A 396 -20.07 -3.07 20.65
CA LYS A 396 -20.47 -2.30 21.84
C LYS A 396 -22.00 -2.19 21.85
N ARG A 397 -22.62 -2.21 23.04
CA ARG A 397 -24.05 -1.88 23.16
C ARG A 397 -24.23 -0.50 22.54
N PHE A 398 -25.17 -0.36 21.60
CA PHE A 398 -25.45 0.93 20.94
C PHE A 398 -25.91 1.94 21.99
N VAL A 399 -24.99 2.74 22.52
CA VAL A 399 -25.31 3.82 23.45
C VAL A 399 -25.51 5.10 22.65
N ARG A 400 -24.81 5.25 21.52
CA ARG A 400 -24.87 6.41 20.64
C ARG A 400 -25.22 5.99 19.21
N PRO A 401 -25.92 6.83 18.43
CA PRO A 401 -26.15 6.57 17.02
C PRO A 401 -24.88 6.31 16.20
N SER A 402 -23.75 6.89 16.62
CA SER A 402 -22.43 6.66 16.04
C SER A 402 -21.97 5.20 16.15
N ASP A 403 -22.40 4.49 17.18
CA ASP A 403 -22.04 3.08 17.41
C ASP A 403 -22.65 2.16 16.35
N ALA A 404 -23.70 2.63 15.67
CA ALA A 404 -24.38 1.92 14.60
C ALA A 404 -23.52 1.87 13.32
N HIS A 405 -22.59 2.81 13.13
CA HIS A 405 -21.79 2.86 11.92
C HIS A 405 -20.85 1.64 11.78
N PRO A 406 -20.53 1.24 10.53
CA PRO A 406 -19.44 0.30 10.28
C PRO A 406 -18.18 0.72 11.03
N GLU A 407 -17.49 -0.19 11.73
CA GLU A 407 -16.38 0.18 12.62
C GLU A 407 -15.31 1.01 11.91
N PHE A 408 -14.93 0.62 10.69
CA PHE A 408 -13.97 1.38 9.90
C PHE A 408 -14.47 2.78 9.50
N LEU A 409 -15.77 2.96 9.25
CA LEU A 409 -16.33 4.28 8.95
C LEU A 409 -16.31 5.17 10.19
N GLY A 410 -16.67 4.63 11.36
CA GLY A 410 -16.54 5.32 12.64
C GLY A 410 -15.10 5.79 12.86
N TYR A 411 -14.13 4.89 12.68
CA TYR A 411 -12.71 5.22 12.74
C TYR A 411 -12.30 6.38 11.82
N LEU A 412 -12.74 6.36 10.55
CA LEU A 412 -12.42 7.44 9.61
C LEU A 412 -13.03 8.78 10.03
N ILE A 413 -14.26 8.76 10.54
CA ILE A 413 -14.95 9.96 11.07
C ILE A 413 -14.15 10.51 12.25
N ASP A 414 -13.87 9.67 13.24
CA ASP A 414 -13.17 10.07 14.47
C ASP A 414 -11.80 10.66 14.14
N GLU A 415 -10.99 10.02 13.30
CA GLU A 415 -9.68 10.53 12.89
C GLU A 415 -9.75 11.85 12.12
N ILE A 416 -10.73 12.03 11.23
CA ILE A 416 -10.90 13.27 10.48
C ILE A 416 -11.31 14.41 11.42
N PHE A 417 -12.25 14.17 12.34
CA PHE A 417 -12.69 15.20 13.29
C PHE A 417 -11.61 15.53 14.34
N LEU A 418 -10.91 14.53 14.86
CA LEU A 418 -9.79 14.73 15.79
C LEU A 418 -8.67 15.52 15.11
N SER A 419 -8.27 15.15 13.89
CA SER A 419 -7.20 15.84 13.16
C SER A 419 -7.57 17.27 12.74
N ALA A 420 -8.83 17.53 12.37
CA ALA A 420 -9.29 18.87 12.00
C ALA A 420 -9.18 19.88 13.16
N ASN A 421 -9.34 19.42 14.40
CA ASN A 421 -9.19 20.27 15.59
C ASN A 421 -7.72 20.55 15.94
N ILE A 422 -6.78 19.83 15.34
CA ILE A 422 -5.37 19.83 15.73
C ILE A 422 -4.53 20.54 14.66
N LYS A 423 -4.75 21.86 14.51
CA LYS A 423 -3.98 22.72 13.57
C LYS A 423 -2.46 22.67 13.78
N TRP A 424 -2.00 22.22 14.95
CA TRP A 424 -0.64 22.42 15.42
C TRP A 424 0.37 21.31 15.03
N LEU A 425 -0.08 20.14 14.55
CA LEU A 425 0.76 18.99 14.15
C LEU A 425 1.07 18.88 12.66
N ARG A 426 0.79 19.92 11.87
CA ARG A 426 1.02 19.89 10.42
C ARG A 426 2.45 19.46 10.08
N ASN A 427 2.58 18.21 9.62
CA ASN A 427 3.82 17.55 9.22
C ASN A 427 3.48 16.79 7.95
N PRO A 428 4.37 16.76 6.92
CA PRO A 428 4.12 16.03 5.68
C PRO A 428 3.72 14.57 5.88
N PHE A 429 4.17 13.92 6.96
CA PHE A 429 3.75 12.56 7.31
C PHE A 429 2.26 12.49 7.70
N PHE A 430 1.82 13.34 8.63
CA PHE A 430 0.42 13.39 9.05
C PHE A 430 -0.48 13.88 7.94
N ASP A 431 -0.02 14.85 7.14
CA ASP A 431 -0.74 15.30 5.95
C ASP A 431 -0.96 14.13 5.00
N LYS A 432 0.05 13.26 4.77
CA LYS A 432 -0.10 12.07 3.92
C LYS A 432 -1.13 11.08 4.49
N GLN A 433 -1.09 10.80 5.80
CA GLN A 433 -2.05 9.89 6.44
C GLN A 433 -3.47 10.46 6.44
N LEU A 434 -3.64 11.72 6.82
CA LEU A 434 -4.93 12.40 6.76
C LEU A 434 -5.48 12.46 5.34
N ASN A 435 -4.64 12.77 4.36
CA ASN A 435 -5.02 12.75 2.95
C ASN A 435 -5.51 11.37 2.50
N LEU A 436 -4.91 10.29 3.01
CA LEU A 436 -5.39 8.92 2.79
C LEU A 436 -6.75 8.69 3.47
N MET A 437 -6.91 9.05 4.74
CA MET A 437 -8.16 8.87 5.49
C MET A 437 -9.32 9.63 4.86
N VAL A 438 -9.14 10.90 4.49
CA VAL A 438 -10.15 11.70 3.79
C VAL A 438 -10.53 11.05 2.46
N LYS A 439 -9.53 10.56 1.69
CA LYS A 439 -9.78 9.90 0.40
C LYS A 439 -10.58 8.60 0.57
N LEU A 440 -10.34 7.85 1.64
CA LEU A 440 -11.10 6.63 1.97
C LEU A 440 -12.50 6.96 2.48
N PHE A 441 -12.65 8.01 3.28
CA PHE A 441 -13.93 8.49 3.82
C PHE A 441 -14.85 9.09 2.75
N TRP A 442 -14.28 9.48 1.61
CA TRP A 442 -14.98 10.19 0.56
C TRP A 442 -16.28 9.47 0.11
N PRO A 443 -17.42 10.16 -0.05
CA PRO A 443 -18.73 9.54 -0.29
C PRO A 443 -18.87 8.79 -1.63
N ILE A 444 -17.88 8.92 -2.51
CA ILE A 444 -17.77 8.11 -3.73
C ILE A 444 -17.56 6.62 -3.36
N HIS A 445 -16.89 6.34 -2.24
CA HIS A 445 -16.77 5.02 -1.66
C HIS A 445 -18.07 4.62 -0.95
N SER A 446 -18.48 3.38 -1.17
CA SER A 446 -19.67 2.85 -0.54
C SER A 446 -19.27 2.17 0.78
N HIS A 447 -19.71 2.67 1.94
CA HIS A 447 -19.38 2.09 3.26
C HIS A 447 -20.36 1.02 3.77
N HIS A 448 -21.45 0.79 3.02
CA HIS A 448 -22.49 -0.18 3.33
C HIS A 448 -22.76 -1.09 2.10
N PRO A 449 -23.34 -2.29 2.26
CA PRO A 449 -23.77 -3.11 1.12
C PRO A 449 -24.96 -2.49 0.35
N ARG A 450 -25.03 -2.70 -0.97
CA ARG A 450 -26.06 -2.21 -1.91
C ARG A 450 -27.48 -2.59 -1.52
N LYS A 451 -27.65 -3.82 -1.04
CA LYS A 451 -28.96 -4.42 -0.75
C LYS A 451 -29.36 -4.31 0.72
N PHE A 452 -28.53 -3.68 1.55
CA PHE A 452 -28.80 -3.56 2.98
C PHE A 452 -29.42 -2.22 3.32
N ASN A 453 -30.65 -2.25 3.86
CA ASN A 453 -31.29 -1.06 4.40
C ASN A 453 -30.88 -0.91 5.86
N PHE A 454 -30.06 0.09 6.15
CA PHE A 454 -29.60 0.33 7.50
C PHE A 454 -30.68 1.08 8.28
N THR A 455 -31.22 0.45 9.33
CA THR A 455 -32.17 1.07 10.27
C THR A 455 -31.61 0.92 11.67
N TRP A 456 -31.58 2.00 12.45
CA TRP A 456 -30.93 1.98 13.78
C TRP A 456 -31.64 1.07 14.79
N SER A 457 -32.97 0.93 14.67
CA SER A 457 -33.79 0.17 15.61
C SER A 457 -33.81 -1.34 15.35
N ASN A 458 -33.67 -1.77 14.10
CA ASN A 458 -33.85 -3.17 13.67
C ASN A 458 -32.58 -3.70 12.99
N PHE A 459 -31.42 -3.44 13.59
CA PHE A 459 -30.15 -3.83 13.03
C PHE A 459 -29.91 -5.34 13.19
N ASN A 460 -30.16 -6.11 12.11
CA ASN A 460 -29.85 -7.54 12.07
C ASN A 460 -28.41 -7.77 11.58
N MET A 461 -27.51 -8.02 12.53
CA MET A 461 -26.09 -8.26 12.28
C MET A 461 -25.84 -9.44 11.31
N THR A 462 -26.65 -10.49 11.40
CA THR A 462 -26.55 -11.67 10.52
C THR A 462 -26.85 -11.29 9.08
N GLN A 463 -27.91 -10.51 8.84
CA GLN A 463 -28.28 -10.06 7.51
C GLN A 463 -27.26 -9.09 6.90
N LEU A 464 -26.67 -8.19 7.71
CA LEU A 464 -25.59 -7.31 7.24
C LEU A 464 -24.39 -8.16 6.80
N ARG A 465 -23.96 -9.09 7.65
CA ARG A 465 -22.82 -9.96 7.37
C ARG A 465 -23.03 -10.80 6.10
N GLN A 466 -24.23 -11.37 5.92
CA GLN A 466 -24.60 -12.09 4.70
C GLN A 466 -24.57 -11.18 3.46
N SER A 467 -25.01 -9.92 3.60
CA SER A 467 -24.99 -8.95 2.49
C SER A 467 -23.55 -8.57 2.10
N ILE A 468 -22.68 -8.33 3.09
CA ILE A 468 -21.24 -8.09 2.87
C ILE A 468 -20.60 -9.30 2.19
N GLU A 469 -20.86 -10.51 2.70
CA GLU A 469 -20.33 -11.75 2.15
C GLU A 469 -20.76 -11.93 0.69
N THR A 470 -22.04 -11.72 0.38
CA THR A 470 -22.60 -11.80 -0.98
C THR A 470 -21.83 -10.92 -1.96
N GLU A 471 -21.65 -9.64 -1.63
CA GLU A 471 -20.95 -8.70 -2.53
C GLU A 471 -19.45 -8.98 -2.60
N LEU A 472 -18.84 -9.48 -1.51
CA LEU A 472 -17.42 -9.83 -1.49
C LEU A 472 -17.10 -11.06 -2.35
N VAL A 473 -17.98 -12.07 -2.36
CA VAL A 473 -17.82 -13.29 -3.18
C VAL A 473 -18.13 -13.04 -4.66
N GLU A 474 -18.85 -11.97 -5.01
CA GLU A 474 -18.96 -11.52 -6.41
C GLU A 474 -17.60 -11.08 -6.99
N CYS A 475 -16.58 -10.86 -6.14
CA CYS A 475 -15.24 -10.42 -6.52
C CYS A 475 -15.21 -9.14 -7.35
N GLY A 476 -16.22 -8.29 -7.17
CA GLY A 476 -16.27 -6.93 -7.68
C GLY A 476 -15.31 -6.01 -6.92
N LYS A 477 -15.39 -4.70 -7.19
CA LYS A 477 -14.63 -3.68 -6.45
C LYS A 477 -15.23 -3.50 -5.05
N THR A 478 -15.02 -4.47 -4.19
CA THR A 478 -15.50 -4.51 -2.80
C THR A 478 -14.39 -5.09 -1.93
N VAL A 479 -14.17 -4.45 -0.79
CA VAL A 479 -13.24 -4.93 0.23
C VAL A 479 -13.95 -4.98 1.56
N PHE A 480 -13.62 -5.99 2.34
CA PHE A 480 -14.03 -6.10 3.73
C PHE A 480 -12.88 -5.62 4.61
N ILE A 481 -13.14 -4.65 5.48
CA ILE A 481 -12.17 -3.97 6.34
C ILE A 481 -12.55 -4.24 7.78
N ALA A 482 -11.61 -4.79 8.53
CA ALA A 482 -11.76 -5.14 9.93
C ALA A 482 -10.40 -5.08 10.62
N ARG A 483 -10.40 -5.23 11.94
CA ARG A 483 -9.15 -5.44 12.69
C ARG A 483 -8.46 -6.71 12.21
N SER A 484 -7.13 -6.72 12.21
CA SER A 484 -6.30 -7.84 11.70
C SER A 484 -6.74 -9.22 12.22
N GLU A 485 -7.14 -9.32 13.49
CA GLU A 485 -7.63 -10.54 14.14
C GLU A 485 -8.98 -11.04 13.59
N ASP A 486 -9.95 -10.15 13.47
CA ASP A 486 -11.27 -10.46 12.90
C ASP A 486 -11.15 -10.76 11.41
N LEU A 487 -10.28 -10.01 10.72
CA LEU A 487 -10.02 -10.19 9.29
C LEU A 487 -9.39 -11.55 8.99
N GLN A 488 -8.47 -12.03 9.83
CA GLN A 488 -7.87 -13.36 9.66
C GLN A 488 -8.92 -14.47 9.79
N THR A 489 -9.86 -14.29 10.70
CA THR A 489 -10.95 -15.23 10.95
C THR A 489 -11.92 -15.27 9.78
N GLU A 490 -12.25 -14.11 9.23
CA GLU A 490 -13.06 -13.99 8.02
C GLU A 490 -12.34 -14.56 6.79
N TYR A 491 -11.03 -14.30 6.65
CA TYR A 491 -10.19 -14.86 5.58
C TYR A 491 -10.20 -16.39 5.59
N ASN A 492 -10.02 -17.00 6.77
CA ASN A 492 -10.02 -18.45 6.93
C ASN A 492 -11.38 -19.05 6.55
N PHE A 493 -12.47 -18.41 7.01
CA PHE A 493 -13.84 -18.82 6.66
C PHE A 493 -14.07 -18.74 5.15
N LEU A 494 -13.80 -17.59 4.53
CA LEU A 494 -14.06 -17.39 3.11
C LEU A 494 -13.17 -18.26 2.22
N SER A 495 -11.89 -18.40 2.55
CA SER A 495 -10.97 -19.27 1.78
C SER A 495 -11.36 -20.74 1.89
N SER A 496 -11.90 -21.17 3.03
CA SER A 496 -12.39 -22.55 3.21
C SER A 496 -13.72 -22.80 2.51
N LYS A 497 -14.67 -21.86 2.55
CA LYS A 497 -16.02 -22.03 1.99
C LYS A 497 -16.11 -21.71 0.50
N TYR A 498 -15.19 -20.90 -0.03
CA TYR A 498 -15.18 -20.43 -1.41
C TYR A 498 -13.82 -20.70 -2.12
N PRO A 499 -13.36 -21.97 -2.23
CA PRO A 499 -12.03 -22.31 -2.76
C PRO A 499 -11.78 -21.87 -4.21
N TRP A 500 -12.82 -21.59 -5.00
CA TRP A 500 -12.69 -21.11 -6.39
C TRP A 500 -12.34 -19.61 -6.47
N HIS A 501 -12.58 -18.86 -5.40
CA HIS A 501 -12.17 -17.48 -5.24
C HIS A 501 -10.83 -17.43 -4.50
N LYS A 502 -9.89 -16.67 -5.03
CA LYS A 502 -8.64 -16.37 -4.33
C LYS A 502 -8.84 -15.06 -3.61
N PHE A 503 -8.98 -15.11 -2.29
CA PHE A 503 -9.01 -13.92 -1.46
C PHE A 503 -7.60 -13.49 -1.12
N TYR A 504 -7.40 -12.18 -1.01
CA TYR A 504 -6.13 -11.55 -0.73
C TYR A 504 -6.28 -10.60 0.45
N ARG A 505 -5.32 -10.65 1.36
CA ARG A 505 -5.20 -9.70 2.47
C ARG A 505 -4.34 -8.52 2.04
N GLY A 506 -4.77 -7.30 2.36
CA GLY A 506 -3.95 -6.11 2.28
C GLY A 506 -2.66 -6.28 3.08
N LYS A 507 -1.55 -5.75 2.57
CA LYS A 507 -0.24 -5.78 3.25
C LYS A 507 -0.09 -4.67 4.28
N GLU A 508 -0.84 -3.58 4.11
CA GLU A 508 -0.80 -2.41 4.98
C GLU A 508 -1.79 -2.57 6.15
N VAL A 509 -1.38 -2.11 7.33
CA VAL A 509 -2.20 -2.02 8.54
C VAL A 509 -2.38 -0.55 8.86
N LEU A 510 -3.63 -0.07 8.83
CA LEU A 510 -3.95 1.28 9.28
C LEU A 510 -4.23 1.26 10.79
N HIS A 511 -3.81 2.32 11.49
CA HIS A 511 -4.02 2.47 12.92
C HIS A 511 -3.53 1.25 13.71
N GLU A 512 -2.24 0.94 13.54
CA GLU A 512 -1.61 -0.13 14.30
C GLU A 512 -1.54 0.25 15.78
N THR A 513 -2.27 -0.50 16.60
CA THR A 513 -2.36 -0.35 18.05
C THR A 513 -1.83 -1.62 18.71
N LEU A 514 -1.04 -1.45 19.77
CA LEU A 514 -0.59 -2.57 20.57
C LEU A 514 -1.72 -2.95 21.53
N THR A 515 -2.24 -4.16 21.38
CA THR A 515 -3.25 -4.73 22.29
C THR A 515 -2.60 -5.71 23.24
N GLY A 516 -3.08 -5.70 24.47
CA GLY A 516 -2.58 -6.59 25.51
C GLY A 516 -3.52 -6.70 26.69
N VAL A 517 -2.94 -7.16 27.78
CA VAL A 517 -3.59 -7.28 29.07
C VAL A 517 -2.87 -6.41 30.07
N VAL A 518 -3.62 -5.64 30.85
CA VAL A 518 -3.06 -4.78 31.88
C VAL A 518 -3.40 -5.32 33.27
N PHE A 519 -2.35 -5.50 34.06
CA PHE A 519 -2.44 -5.90 35.46
C PHE A 519 -2.38 -4.65 36.34
N ARG A 520 -3.46 -4.33 37.05
CA ARG A 520 -3.50 -3.21 37.99
C ARG A 520 -3.46 -3.70 39.44
N PHE A 521 -2.77 -2.97 40.31
CA PHE A 521 -2.62 -3.29 41.75
C PHE A 521 -2.02 -4.66 42.07
N THR A 522 -1.31 -5.28 41.12
CA THR A 522 -0.77 -6.63 41.34
C THR A 522 0.40 -6.67 42.33
N ARG A 523 0.97 -5.53 42.74
CA ARG A 523 2.12 -5.42 43.66
C ARG A 523 3.18 -6.50 43.36
N ASN A 524 3.56 -7.33 44.34
CA ASN A 524 4.55 -8.40 44.21
C ASN A 524 3.96 -9.72 43.67
N SER A 525 2.75 -9.70 43.09
CA SER A 525 2.15 -10.90 42.51
C SER A 525 2.93 -11.38 41.30
N LYS A 526 3.18 -12.69 41.24
CA LYS A 526 3.78 -13.37 40.06
C LYS A 526 2.78 -13.55 38.91
N LEU A 527 1.54 -13.09 39.06
CA LEU A 527 0.48 -13.27 38.07
C LEU A 527 0.85 -12.70 36.69
N SER A 528 1.36 -11.47 36.62
CA SER A 528 1.75 -10.86 35.34
C SER A 528 2.88 -11.65 34.67
N PHE A 529 3.78 -12.23 35.45
CA PHE A 529 4.85 -13.10 34.97
C PHE A 529 4.30 -14.43 34.41
N TYR A 530 3.35 -15.08 35.10
CA TYR A 530 2.73 -16.30 34.61
C TYR A 530 1.89 -16.06 33.35
N TYR A 531 1.12 -14.97 33.31
CA TYR A 531 0.35 -14.63 32.12
C TYR A 531 1.25 -14.29 30.94
N LYS A 532 2.34 -13.56 31.18
CA LYS A 532 3.38 -13.32 30.17
C LYS A 532 3.92 -14.65 29.62
N SER A 533 4.18 -15.64 30.47
CA SER A 533 4.58 -16.98 30.03
C SER A 533 3.53 -17.66 29.14
N LEU A 534 2.22 -17.51 29.42
CA LEU A 534 1.15 -18.04 28.55
C LEU A 534 1.10 -17.37 27.17
N VAL A 535 1.44 -16.08 27.11
CA VAL A 535 1.56 -15.33 25.85
C VAL A 535 2.82 -15.79 25.08
N GLU A 536 3.98 -15.83 25.75
CA GLU A 536 5.26 -16.19 25.13
C GLU A 536 5.31 -17.65 24.65
N THR A 537 4.61 -18.56 25.34
CA THR A 537 4.47 -19.97 24.91
C THR A 537 3.46 -20.16 23.78
N GLY A 538 2.70 -19.12 23.41
CA GLY A 538 1.70 -19.17 22.33
C GLY A 538 0.37 -19.83 22.72
N ILE A 539 0.20 -20.26 23.97
CA ILE A 539 -1.06 -20.85 24.48
C ILE A 539 -2.21 -19.86 24.32
N GLN A 540 -1.98 -18.60 24.72
CA GLN A 540 -2.95 -17.53 24.58
C GLN A 540 -3.39 -17.34 23.11
N GLY A 541 -2.43 -17.26 22.19
CA GLY A 541 -2.72 -17.09 20.76
C GLY A 541 -3.51 -18.27 20.18
N ARG A 542 -3.24 -19.50 20.64
CA ARG A 542 -4.00 -20.69 20.22
C ARG A 542 -5.44 -20.68 20.74
N VAL A 543 -5.68 -20.23 21.99
CA VAL A 543 -7.02 -20.07 22.55
C VAL A 543 -7.82 -19.02 21.78
N GLU A 544 -7.21 -17.88 21.46
CA GLU A 544 -7.85 -16.83 20.66
C GLU A 544 -8.21 -17.31 19.25
N GLN A 545 -7.32 -18.05 18.61
CA GLN A 545 -7.59 -18.64 17.30
C GLN A 545 -8.79 -19.59 17.35
N GLU A 546 -8.91 -20.40 18.40
CA GLU A 546 -10.03 -21.33 18.58
C GLU A 546 -11.34 -20.55 18.82
N ILE A 547 -11.34 -19.55 19.71
CA ILE A 547 -12.51 -18.68 19.97
C ILE A 547 -12.96 -17.98 18.69
N ALA A 548 -12.01 -17.44 17.92
CA ALA A 548 -12.32 -16.78 16.66
C ALA A 548 -12.88 -17.77 15.62
N SER A 549 -12.31 -18.98 15.52
CA SER A 549 -12.83 -20.02 14.62
C SER A 549 -14.27 -20.44 14.93
N ARG A 550 -14.66 -20.43 16.22
CA ARG A 550 -16.02 -20.74 16.67
C ARG A 550 -17.04 -19.71 16.23
N ALA A 551 -16.64 -18.44 16.11
CA ALA A 551 -17.53 -17.36 15.65
C ALA A 551 -18.10 -17.61 14.25
N ASN A 552 -17.44 -18.46 13.45
CA ASN A 552 -17.85 -18.83 12.10
C ASN A 552 -18.24 -20.32 11.95
N LEU A 553 -18.23 -21.12 13.03
CA LEU A 553 -18.45 -22.58 12.95
C LEU A 553 -19.88 -22.95 12.54
N HIS A 554 -20.87 -22.20 13.01
CA HIS A 554 -22.29 -22.37 12.67
C HIS A 554 -22.77 -21.39 11.59
N ARG A 555 -21.85 -20.66 10.95
CA ARG A 555 -22.20 -19.74 9.88
C ARG A 555 -22.33 -20.53 8.58
N ASP A 556 -23.53 -20.56 8.04
CA ASP A 556 -23.75 -21.06 6.69
C ASP A 556 -23.21 -20.03 5.69
N PRO A 557 -22.43 -20.47 4.67
CA PRO A 557 -22.07 -19.59 3.58
C PRO A 557 -23.35 -19.13 2.86
N VAL A 558 -23.35 -17.95 2.25
CA VAL A 558 -24.53 -17.38 1.56
C VAL A 558 -24.97 -18.17 0.29
N ALA A 559 -24.45 -19.38 0.12
CA ALA A 559 -24.99 -20.48 -0.67
C ALA A 559 -25.27 -20.22 -2.18
N SER A 560 -24.33 -20.76 -2.97
CA SER A 560 -24.57 -21.80 -3.98
C SER A 560 -25.03 -21.43 -5.40
N GLU A 561 -25.67 -20.29 -5.65
CA GLU A 561 -26.14 -20.01 -7.03
C GLU A 561 -24.98 -19.67 -7.98
N SER A 562 -24.00 -18.89 -7.52
CA SER A 562 -22.76 -18.63 -8.27
C SER A 562 -21.89 -19.89 -8.41
N MET A 563 -22.03 -20.84 -7.50
CA MET A 563 -21.28 -22.09 -7.45
C MET A 563 -21.72 -23.07 -8.55
N LYS A 564 -23.01 -23.05 -8.95
CA LYS A 564 -23.52 -23.85 -10.07
C LYS A 564 -22.88 -23.48 -11.41
N ASN A 565 -22.52 -22.21 -11.59
CA ASN A 565 -21.98 -21.70 -12.86
C ASN A 565 -20.44 -21.79 -12.96
N PHE A 566 -19.73 -22.00 -11.85
CA PHE A 566 -18.26 -21.89 -11.83
C PHE A 566 -17.51 -23.22 -12.04
N LYS A 567 -18.22 -24.35 -12.05
CA LYS A 567 -17.61 -25.70 -12.07
C LYS A 567 -16.89 -26.05 -13.38
N GLU A 568 -16.97 -25.22 -14.42
CA GLU A 568 -16.41 -25.51 -15.75
C GLU A 568 -15.01 -24.93 -16.05
N ILE A 569 -14.43 -24.04 -15.24
CA ILE A 569 -13.37 -23.14 -15.77
C ILE A 569 -11.93 -23.35 -15.25
N LYS A 570 -11.62 -24.23 -14.29
CA LYS A 570 -10.25 -24.25 -13.71
C LYS A 570 -9.59 -25.62 -13.59
N SER A 571 -8.71 -25.92 -14.54
CA SER A 571 -7.48 -26.69 -14.29
C SER A 571 -6.43 -26.33 -15.33
N GLY A 572 -5.30 -25.75 -14.91
CA GLY A 572 -4.20 -25.38 -15.81
C GLY A 572 -3.27 -24.35 -15.17
N ASP A 573 -2.41 -24.78 -14.25
CA ASP A 573 -1.29 -23.95 -13.79
C ASP A 573 -0.14 -24.06 -14.80
N SER A 574 0.44 -22.91 -15.16
CA SER A 574 1.40 -22.74 -16.28
C SER A 574 2.85 -23.09 -15.92
N ILE A 575 3.55 -23.74 -16.87
CA ILE A 575 4.95 -24.13 -16.82
C ILE A 575 5.85 -22.98 -17.31
N GLN A 576 6.94 -22.67 -16.60
CA GLN A 576 7.94 -21.66 -17.02
C GLN A 576 9.06 -22.31 -17.86
N LEU A 577 9.37 -21.74 -19.02
CA LEU A 577 10.37 -22.27 -19.97
C LEU A 577 11.49 -21.25 -20.26
N ASN A 578 12.38 -21.04 -19.29
CA ASN A 578 13.48 -20.06 -19.39
C ASN A 578 14.70 -20.54 -20.22
N GLY A 579 14.73 -21.79 -20.70
CA GLY A 579 15.91 -22.37 -21.37
C GLY A 579 15.93 -22.28 -22.90
N ALA A 580 14.76 -22.31 -23.56
CA ALA A 580 14.69 -22.54 -25.02
C ALA A 580 15.10 -21.34 -25.89
N PHE A 581 15.09 -20.12 -25.34
CA PHE A 581 15.44 -18.91 -26.09
C PHE A 581 16.94 -18.78 -26.41
N SER A 582 17.81 -19.33 -25.58
CA SER A 582 19.27 -19.20 -25.79
C SER A 582 19.77 -20.04 -26.95
N THR A 583 19.19 -21.23 -27.14
CA THR A 583 19.53 -22.15 -28.23
C THR A 583 19.17 -21.57 -29.60
N PHE A 584 18.06 -20.84 -29.69
CA PHE A 584 17.61 -20.20 -30.92
C PHE A 584 18.61 -19.17 -31.47
N LEU A 585 19.12 -18.26 -30.62
CA LEU A 585 20.07 -17.22 -31.04
C LEU A 585 21.40 -17.79 -31.53
N ILE A 586 21.84 -18.89 -30.93
CA ILE A 586 23.09 -19.58 -31.31
C ILE A 586 22.96 -20.17 -32.71
N VAL A 587 21.87 -20.90 -32.99
CA VAL A 587 21.64 -21.54 -34.30
C VAL A 587 21.56 -20.51 -35.42
N TRP A 588 20.86 -19.39 -35.20
CA TRP A 588 20.77 -18.34 -36.23
C TRP A 588 22.10 -17.66 -36.53
N SER A 589 22.87 -17.32 -35.49
CA SER A 589 24.18 -16.68 -35.66
C SER A 589 25.14 -17.53 -36.48
N ALA A 590 25.12 -18.86 -36.27
CA ALA A 590 25.92 -19.81 -37.03
C ALA A 590 25.48 -19.88 -38.49
N ALA A 591 24.16 -19.92 -38.77
CA ALA A 591 23.65 -19.94 -40.14
C ALA A 591 24.06 -18.69 -40.93
N VAL A 592 23.92 -17.51 -40.33
CA VAL A 592 24.34 -16.24 -40.96
C VAL A 592 25.84 -16.18 -41.21
N ALA A 593 26.64 -16.65 -40.24
CA ALA A 593 28.10 -16.70 -40.37
C ALA A 593 28.56 -17.60 -41.52
N ILE A 594 27.83 -18.68 -41.81
CA ILE A 594 28.12 -19.59 -42.93
C ILE A 594 27.63 -19.03 -44.27
N SER A 595 26.48 -18.37 -44.31
CA SER A 595 25.89 -17.88 -45.58
C SER A 595 26.61 -16.65 -46.16
N LEU A 596 27.15 -15.77 -45.29
CA LEU A 596 27.81 -14.53 -45.71
C LEU A 596 29.06 -14.75 -46.60
N PRO A 597 30.01 -15.63 -46.24
CA PRO A 597 31.16 -15.94 -47.10
C PRO A 597 30.77 -16.55 -48.44
N ALA A 598 29.77 -17.43 -48.47
CA ALA A 598 29.26 -18.04 -49.70
C ALA A 598 28.67 -16.97 -50.65
N PHE A 599 27.85 -16.06 -50.10
CA PHE A 599 27.32 -14.90 -50.81
C PHE A 599 28.46 -14.05 -51.42
N VAL A 600 29.44 -13.67 -50.61
CA VAL A 600 30.56 -12.83 -51.06
C VAL A 600 31.36 -13.52 -52.17
N PHE A 601 31.56 -14.84 -52.06
CA PHE A 601 32.30 -15.61 -53.07
C PHE A 601 31.56 -15.71 -54.40
N GLU A 602 30.25 -15.95 -54.41
CA GLU A 602 29.46 -16.05 -55.63
C GLU A 602 29.30 -14.68 -56.32
N VAL A 603 29.07 -13.63 -55.54
CA VAL A 603 28.88 -12.27 -56.07
C VAL A 603 30.23 -11.58 -56.31
N ARG A 604 31.38 -12.22 -56.05
CA ARG A 604 32.72 -11.61 -56.15
C ARG A 604 32.98 -10.93 -57.49
N ASN A 605 32.52 -11.54 -58.59
CA ASN A 605 32.74 -11.01 -59.93
C ASN A 605 31.87 -9.76 -60.18
N SER A 606 30.62 -9.79 -59.71
CA SER A 606 29.71 -8.64 -59.78
C SER A 606 30.13 -7.52 -58.84
N ILE A 607 30.62 -7.83 -57.64
CA ILE A 607 31.22 -6.86 -56.71
C ILE A 607 32.47 -6.25 -57.36
N TYR A 608 33.34 -7.05 -57.97
CA TYR A 608 34.53 -6.56 -58.66
C TYR A 608 34.16 -5.63 -59.83
N VAL A 609 33.17 -6.01 -60.64
CA VAL A 609 32.65 -5.16 -61.73
C VAL A 609 32.00 -3.89 -61.18
N GLY A 610 31.22 -4.00 -60.10
CA GLY A 610 30.57 -2.86 -59.44
C GLY A 610 31.56 -1.88 -58.81
N ILE A 611 32.59 -2.39 -58.12
CA ILE A 611 33.70 -1.59 -57.60
C ILE A 611 34.47 -0.95 -58.76
N LYS A 612 34.78 -1.69 -59.81
CA LYS A 612 35.44 -1.14 -61.01
C LYS A 612 34.61 -0.03 -61.65
N PHE A 613 33.29 -0.21 -61.74
CA PHE A 613 32.36 0.80 -62.25
C PHE A 613 32.26 2.03 -61.33
N ALA A 614 32.17 1.83 -60.02
CA ALA A 614 32.16 2.91 -59.03
C ALA A 614 33.48 3.70 -59.04
N VAL A 615 34.62 3.02 -59.13
CA VAL A 615 35.94 3.62 -59.31
C VAL A 615 36.02 4.35 -60.65
N CYS A 616 35.52 3.78 -61.75
CA CYS A 616 35.43 4.48 -63.03
C CYS A 616 34.58 5.75 -62.96
N ILE A 617 33.42 5.72 -62.29
CA ILE A 617 32.58 6.90 -62.07
C ILE A 617 33.31 7.93 -61.20
N ALA A 618 33.95 7.50 -60.11
CA ALA A 618 34.72 8.38 -59.24
C ALA A 618 35.88 9.04 -60.00
N CYS A 619 36.65 8.27 -60.78
CA CYS A 619 37.71 8.75 -61.65
C CYS A 619 37.18 9.68 -62.74
N PHE A 620 36.04 9.37 -63.37
CA PHE A 620 35.43 10.24 -64.37
C PHE A 620 34.96 11.57 -63.77
N LYS A 621 34.35 11.54 -62.57
CA LYS A 621 34.01 12.76 -61.83
C LYS A 621 35.25 13.55 -61.45
N PHE A 622 36.33 12.89 -61.05
CA PHE A 622 37.60 13.52 -60.72
C PHE A 622 38.26 14.18 -61.95
N ILE A 623 38.34 13.48 -63.09
CA ILE A 623 38.86 14.00 -64.36
C ILE A 623 38.02 15.17 -64.87
N LYS A 624 36.69 15.06 -64.81
CA LYS A 624 35.77 16.16 -65.18
C LYS A 624 35.96 17.37 -64.26
N GLY A 625 36.21 17.14 -62.97
CA GLY A 625 36.61 18.15 -62.00
C GLY A 625 37.92 18.84 -62.37
N CYS A 626 38.97 18.07 -62.67
CA CYS A 626 40.27 18.57 -63.11
C CYS A 626 40.20 19.37 -64.41
N ASN A 627 39.44 18.91 -65.41
CA ASN A 627 39.25 19.66 -66.66
C ASN A 627 38.52 20.98 -66.43
N ARG A 628 37.52 21.02 -65.54
CA ARG A 628 36.87 22.27 -65.11
C ARG A 628 37.85 23.23 -64.43
N PHE A 629 38.79 22.71 -63.65
CA PHE A 629 39.83 23.50 -63.01
C PHE A 629 40.84 24.04 -64.03
N ARG A 630 41.25 23.23 -65.00
CA ARG A 630 42.14 23.63 -66.09
C ARG A 630 41.54 24.72 -66.97
N THR A 631 40.25 24.63 -67.33
CA THR A 631 39.56 25.69 -68.08
C THR A 631 39.45 26.99 -67.28
N LYS A 632 39.22 26.91 -65.96
CA LYS A 632 39.24 28.10 -65.08
C LYS A 632 40.63 28.73 -64.97
N CYS A 633 41.70 27.94 -64.90
CA CYS A 633 43.07 28.45 -64.92
C CYS A 633 43.49 29.08 -66.27
N VAL A 634 43.01 28.55 -67.39
CA VAL A 634 43.25 29.16 -68.72
C VAL A 634 42.51 30.50 -68.84
N GLN A 635 41.26 30.57 -68.40
CA GLN A 635 40.50 31.83 -68.36
C GLN A 635 41.12 32.85 -67.40
N SER A 636 41.66 32.43 -66.25
CA SER A 636 42.36 33.35 -65.34
C SER A 636 43.70 33.84 -65.90
N LYS A 637 44.42 33.02 -66.67
CA LYS A 637 45.64 33.45 -67.39
C LYS A 637 45.33 34.39 -68.55
N GLN A 638 44.24 34.18 -69.29
CA GLN A 638 43.79 35.13 -70.32
C GLN A 638 43.35 36.47 -69.72
N LYS A 639 42.65 36.47 -68.58
CA LYS A 639 42.30 37.71 -67.87
C LYS A 639 43.52 38.50 -67.37
N ARG A 640 44.63 37.85 -67.02
CA ARG A 640 45.89 38.52 -66.62
C ARG A 640 46.78 38.99 -67.78
N ARG A 641 46.42 38.71 -69.04
CA ARG A 641 47.10 39.27 -70.23
C ARG A 641 46.34 40.45 -70.84
N TYR A 642 45.11 40.71 -70.38
CA TYR A 642 44.26 41.82 -70.82
C TYR A 642 44.22 43.00 -69.83
N TYR A 643 44.81 42.81 -68.65
CA TYR A 643 45.22 43.85 -67.71
C TYR A 643 46.75 43.82 -67.68
#